data_AF-A0A2G5WG28-F1
#
_entry.id   AF-A0A2G5WG28-F1
#
_cell.length_a   1.000
_cell.length_b   1.000
_cell.length_c   1.000
_cell.angle_alpha   90.00
_cell.angle_beta   90.00
_cell.angle_gamma   90.00
#
_symmetry.space_group_name_H-M   'P 1'
#
loop_
_entity.id
_entity.type
_entity.pdbx_description
1 polymer ?
#
loop_
_entity_poly.entity_id
_entity_poly.type
_entity_poly.pdbx_seq_one_letter_code
_entity_poly.pdbx_strand_id
1 'polypeptide(L)'
;MKISAKKFFTAILAVLLLFSFTGVNSPADAASNEEHWAQPILDKWVKAGYLKGDGEGIRPNDPVTRAQFIALVNRSFDLKEQKDFDFSDVKKDSWYYEDLKKAVAKGYISGYPDGTFKPNNQVTRAHAAKIATVISGITEAPDSANRYADKDKMPPWAKGFIGGVSDVGYLVGKPGNLFDANAPLTRAQAVVLLDRIITYADEERDFDKIKASITTLPSIKEIPYGKGMTFHSEPTDISHPFNSMYSSRGGIDIWNDYGYEEKEFFQSGKANVYGINEKDIPYIKSSDNEYTTRLLVRFPEDASKFSGRVYIDILNSTSGVDLEGSWGRSYDWYMNEGHAYIGITSKTDTINALKRFDSNRYEDLNWQVNGVGEDGLFWDMLSQLGTMLRTEQASDLVGGLNPEHVYLNGQSRSGFYLNTYITLFDQFLKTANNGKPMYDGYLNLVGPGTTNVHSNGPKPHVTYSETSVPYMVVMSEFEHRFGEVPGFPEYERIADANTSTNKFRFYEVAGAPHSKPTVATIPNSAEVALGNGKGRPDKEYEPGHVESDLNIPIFVNAAQENMHKWVTEGIAPPSGQEKWLEYHSTNTNGRTFYTPKKDEHGNALGGIRSPMIEYPIATYYAGRSGLLETDGSMVYFTPNKIAKLYPNYDRYYKKPFIAHAQKLLDEGYILKEGYDKLVNYANGKKGFDGPFGY
;
A
#
# COMPACT_ATOMS: atom_id res chain seq x y z
N MET A 1 -10.64 -24.75 10.02
CA MET A 1 -11.95 -24.08 10.21
C MET A 1 -12.35 -23.48 8.86
N LYS A 2 -13.56 -23.73 8.33
CA LYS A 2 -13.94 -23.27 6.97
C LYS A 2 -14.50 -21.84 7.02
N ILE A 3 -13.93 -20.92 6.24
CA ILE A 3 -14.46 -19.56 6.00
C ILE A 3 -14.84 -19.46 4.52
N SER A 4 -16.01 -18.89 4.18
CA SER A 4 -16.59 -18.96 2.83
C SER A 4 -16.38 -17.68 2.00
N ALA A 5 -15.66 -17.79 0.89
CA ALA A 5 -15.32 -16.68 -0.01
C ALA A 5 -16.40 -16.42 -1.08
N LYS A 6 -17.56 -15.85 -0.71
CA LYS A 6 -18.74 -15.80 -1.61
C LYS A 6 -19.22 -14.44 -2.13
N LYS A 7 -18.50 -13.32 -1.94
CA LYS A 7 -19.04 -11.97 -2.25
C LYS A 7 -18.14 -10.95 -2.96
N PHE A 8 -16.97 -11.33 -3.50
CA PHE A 8 -15.99 -10.35 -4.02
C PHE A 8 -16.00 -10.06 -5.53
N PHE A 9 -16.83 -10.72 -6.34
CA PHE A 9 -16.48 -10.98 -7.75
C PHE A 9 -17.19 -10.16 -8.85
N THR A 10 -17.94 -9.09 -8.52
CA THR A 10 -18.88 -8.47 -9.49
C THR A 10 -18.28 -7.36 -10.39
N ALA A 11 -17.02 -6.95 -10.21
CA ALA A 11 -16.44 -5.77 -10.89
C ALA A 11 -15.54 -6.06 -12.13
N ILE A 12 -15.17 -7.32 -12.40
CA ILE A 12 -14.01 -7.66 -13.25
C ILE A 12 -14.29 -7.68 -14.78
N LEU A 13 -15.54 -7.55 -15.23
CA LEU A 13 -15.92 -7.95 -16.59
C LEU A 13 -15.42 -7.10 -17.77
N ALA A 14 -14.79 -5.92 -17.53
CA ALA A 14 -14.56 -4.92 -18.59
C ALA A 14 -13.15 -4.91 -19.22
N VAL A 15 -12.10 -5.33 -18.51
CA VAL A 15 -10.70 -5.06 -18.92
C VAL A 15 -10.11 -6.12 -19.87
N LEU A 16 -10.69 -7.32 -19.93
CA LEU A 16 -10.18 -8.45 -20.72
C LEU A 16 -10.37 -8.34 -22.25
N LEU A 17 -10.94 -7.24 -22.77
CA LEU A 17 -11.19 -7.07 -24.21
C LEU A 17 -9.98 -6.61 -25.04
N LEU A 18 -8.93 -6.06 -24.42
CA LEU A 18 -7.86 -5.33 -25.12
C LEU A 18 -6.65 -6.16 -25.61
N PHE A 19 -6.65 -7.50 -25.43
CA PHE A 19 -5.70 -8.40 -26.10
C PHE A 19 -6.42 -9.48 -26.94
N SER A 20 -7.35 -9.02 -27.77
CA SER A 20 -7.94 -9.84 -28.84
C SER A 20 -7.07 -9.76 -30.10
N PHE A 21 -6.39 -10.86 -30.41
CA PHE A 21 -5.45 -11.04 -31.52
C PHE A 21 -5.91 -10.49 -32.88
N THR A 22 -4.93 -10.07 -33.69
CA THR A 22 -5.03 -10.08 -35.16
C THR A 22 -5.40 -11.50 -35.63
N GLY A 23 -6.49 -11.61 -36.41
CA GLY A 23 -7.12 -12.90 -36.69
C GLY A 23 -6.27 -13.85 -37.54
N VAL A 24 -6.26 -15.13 -37.17
CA VAL A 24 -5.70 -16.21 -37.99
C VAL A 24 -6.84 -16.95 -38.70
N ASN A 25 -6.98 -16.70 -40.00
CA ASN A 25 -7.62 -17.66 -40.91
C ASN A 25 -6.57 -18.70 -41.33
N SER A 26 -6.92 -19.98 -41.28
CA SER A 26 -6.20 -21.06 -41.98
C SER A 26 -6.71 -21.16 -43.43
N PRO A 27 -5.94 -21.71 -44.41
CA PRO A 27 -4.88 -22.71 -44.23
C PRO A 27 -3.57 -22.51 -45.04
N ALA A 28 -2.64 -23.45 -44.80
CA ALA A 28 -1.32 -23.67 -45.45
C ALA A 28 -0.16 -22.78 -44.96
N ASP A 29 1.02 -23.41 -44.82
CA ASP A 29 2.24 -22.83 -44.26
C ASP A 29 2.81 -21.67 -45.09
N ALA A 30 3.04 -20.54 -44.43
CA ALA A 30 3.94 -19.48 -44.89
C ALA A 30 4.51 -18.67 -43.70
N ALA A 31 5.73 -19.02 -43.30
CA ALA A 31 6.65 -18.34 -42.38
C ALA A 31 6.17 -17.06 -41.65
N SER A 32 5.99 -17.16 -40.33
CA SER A 32 6.12 -16.02 -39.41
C SER A 32 7.37 -16.23 -38.54
N ASN A 33 8.26 -15.24 -38.51
CA ASN A 33 9.46 -15.25 -37.64
C ASN A 33 9.13 -14.80 -36.20
N GLU A 34 7.90 -15.04 -35.73
CA GLU A 34 7.52 -14.73 -34.35
C GLU A 34 7.85 -15.92 -33.44
N GLU A 35 8.60 -15.65 -32.39
CA GLU A 35 8.91 -16.62 -31.36
C GLU A 35 7.63 -17.09 -30.67
N HIS A 36 7.48 -18.41 -30.47
CA HIS A 36 6.25 -18.97 -29.92
C HIS A 36 5.97 -18.41 -28.52
N TRP A 37 4.74 -18.00 -28.21
CA TRP A 37 4.38 -17.29 -26.96
C TRP A 37 4.83 -17.98 -25.65
N ALA A 38 4.99 -19.30 -25.65
CA ALA A 38 5.46 -20.09 -24.51
C ALA A 38 6.98 -20.38 -24.50
N GLN A 39 7.74 -19.96 -25.52
CA GLN A 39 9.13 -20.36 -25.76
C GLN A 39 10.05 -20.13 -24.55
N PRO A 40 10.01 -18.99 -23.83
CA PRO A 40 10.84 -18.80 -22.63
C PRO A 40 10.58 -19.84 -21.53
N ILE A 41 9.33 -20.28 -21.37
CA ILE A 41 8.93 -21.29 -20.39
C ILE A 41 9.32 -22.70 -20.87
N LEU A 42 9.20 -22.96 -22.18
CA LEU A 42 9.65 -24.23 -22.77
C LEU A 42 11.16 -24.41 -22.62
N ASP A 43 11.95 -23.36 -22.86
CA ASP A 43 13.41 -23.40 -22.70
C ASP A 43 13.84 -23.54 -21.24
N LYS A 44 13.16 -22.84 -20.31
CA LYS A 44 13.27 -23.07 -18.86
C LYS A 44 13.06 -24.55 -18.52
N TRP A 45 12.01 -25.17 -19.08
CA TRP A 45 11.66 -26.58 -18.81
C TRP A 45 12.58 -27.60 -19.47
N VAL A 46 13.14 -27.30 -20.65
CA VAL A 46 14.17 -28.11 -21.29
C VAL A 46 15.46 -28.05 -20.48
N LYS A 47 15.90 -26.85 -20.07
CA LYS A 47 17.09 -26.64 -19.24
C LYS A 47 16.98 -27.31 -17.86
N ALA A 48 15.78 -27.32 -17.26
CA ALA A 48 15.48 -28.03 -16.02
C ALA A 48 15.32 -29.56 -16.20
N GLY A 49 15.30 -30.07 -17.44
CA GLY A 49 15.10 -31.50 -17.72
C GLY A 49 13.65 -32.01 -17.57
N TYR A 50 12.70 -31.12 -17.26
CA TYR A 50 11.28 -31.46 -17.12
C TYR A 50 10.61 -31.73 -18.48
N LEU A 51 11.04 -31.05 -19.54
CA LEU A 51 10.55 -31.24 -20.90
C LEU A 51 11.63 -31.88 -21.79
N LYS A 52 11.21 -32.83 -22.62
CA LYS A 52 12.06 -33.49 -23.62
C LYS A 52 11.31 -33.54 -24.94
N GLY A 53 12.00 -33.21 -26.03
CA GLY A 53 11.51 -33.45 -27.39
C GLY A 53 11.69 -34.91 -27.80
N ASP A 54 11.10 -35.30 -28.93
CA ASP A 54 11.13 -36.66 -29.46
C ASP A 54 12.06 -36.85 -30.67
N GLY A 55 13.06 -35.97 -30.80
CA GLY A 55 14.04 -35.97 -31.89
C GLY A 55 13.76 -34.93 -32.98
N GLU A 56 12.48 -34.59 -33.21
CA GLU A 56 12.08 -33.56 -34.19
C GLU A 56 11.79 -32.19 -33.56
N GLY A 57 11.81 -32.11 -32.22
CA GLY A 57 11.63 -30.87 -31.46
C GLY A 57 10.60 -30.99 -30.33
N ILE A 58 10.10 -29.85 -29.86
CA ILE A 58 9.08 -29.79 -28.81
C ILE A 58 7.65 -29.83 -29.37
N ARG A 59 7.43 -29.32 -30.59
CA ARG A 59 6.11 -29.15 -31.24
C ARG A 59 5.05 -28.57 -30.28
N PRO A 60 5.15 -27.28 -29.90
CA PRO A 60 4.38 -26.69 -28.80
C PRO A 60 2.86 -26.71 -28.97
N ASN A 61 2.38 -26.68 -30.22
CA ASN A 61 0.96 -26.62 -30.56
C ASN A 61 0.28 -28.01 -30.63
N ASP A 62 1.03 -29.10 -30.61
CA ASP A 62 0.44 -30.45 -30.59
C ASP A 62 -0.39 -30.66 -29.32
N PRO A 63 -1.57 -31.30 -29.42
CA PRO A 63 -2.26 -31.87 -28.26
C PRO A 63 -1.39 -32.89 -27.51
N VAL A 64 -1.42 -32.87 -26.18
CA VAL A 64 -0.79 -33.92 -25.36
C VAL A 64 -1.76 -35.04 -25.02
N THR A 65 -1.28 -36.29 -25.07
CA THR A 65 -2.05 -37.45 -24.62
C THR A 65 -2.13 -37.51 -23.09
N ARG A 66 -3.10 -38.26 -22.57
CA ARG A 66 -3.22 -38.51 -21.12
C ARG A 66 -1.96 -39.14 -20.54
N ALA A 67 -1.34 -40.10 -21.24
CA ALA A 67 -0.04 -40.66 -20.86
C ALA A 67 1.10 -39.62 -20.84
N GLN A 68 1.18 -38.74 -21.85
CA GLN A 68 2.18 -37.66 -21.90
C GLN A 68 1.99 -36.65 -20.75
N PHE A 69 0.75 -36.28 -20.45
CA PHE A 69 0.48 -35.28 -19.42
C PHE A 69 0.80 -35.80 -18.00
N ILE A 70 0.47 -37.05 -17.66
CA ILE A 70 0.84 -37.60 -16.34
C ILE A 70 2.37 -37.70 -16.16
N ALA A 71 3.12 -37.98 -17.22
CA ALA A 71 4.58 -38.05 -17.17
C ALA A 71 5.23 -36.65 -17.00
N LEU A 72 4.61 -35.59 -17.57
CA LEU A 72 5.02 -34.21 -17.30
C LEU A 72 4.75 -33.83 -15.83
N VAL A 73 3.58 -34.18 -15.29
CA VAL A 73 3.23 -33.93 -13.87
C VAL A 73 4.20 -34.65 -12.93
N ASN A 74 4.37 -35.97 -13.06
CA ASN A 74 5.25 -36.72 -12.15
C ASN A 74 6.70 -36.24 -12.16
N ARG A 75 7.21 -35.82 -13.33
CA ARG A 75 8.60 -35.35 -13.48
C ARG A 75 8.82 -33.95 -12.90
N SER A 76 7.83 -33.07 -13.01
CA SER A 76 7.92 -31.70 -12.50
C SER A 76 7.67 -31.59 -10.98
N PHE A 77 6.89 -32.51 -10.41
CA PHE A 77 6.60 -32.57 -8.97
C PHE A 77 7.38 -33.69 -8.23
N ASP A 78 8.35 -34.31 -8.91
CA ASP A 78 9.19 -35.44 -8.47
C ASP A 78 8.47 -36.54 -7.67
N LEU A 79 7.28 -36.94 -8.14
CA LEU A 79 6.42 -37.86 -7.40
C LEU A 79 7.04 -39.26 -7.29
N LYS A 80 7.07 -39.81 -6.07
CA LYS A 80 7.68 -41.11 -5.74
C LYS A 80 6.68 -42.20 -5.36
N GLU A 81 5.66 -41.85 -4.58
CA GLU A 81 4.65 -42.81 -4.09
C GLU A 81 3.95 -43.53 -5.25
N GLN A 82 3.65 -44.81 -5.07
CA GLN A 82 3.00 -45.65 -6.06
C GLN A 82 1.84 -46.42 -5.46
N LYS A 83 0.83 -46.67 -6.30
CA LYS A 83 -0.33 -47.50 -5.98
C LYS A 83 -0.68 -48.35 -7.20
N ASP A 84 -0.99 -49.62 -6.97
CA ASP A 84 -1.42 -50.54 -8.02
C ASP A 84 -2.85 -50.20 -8.50
N PHE A 85 -3.17 -50.61 -9.72
CA PHE A 85 -4.43 -50.33 -10.40
C PHE A 85 -4.80 -51.46 -11.37
N ASP A 86 -6.10 -51.59 -11.66
CA ASP A 86 -6.67 -52.66 -12.51
C ASP A 86 -7.30 -52.11 -13.80
N PHE A 87 -6.64 -51.14 -14.47
CA PHE A 87 -7.14 -50.58 -15.73
C PHE A 87 -6.98 -51.56 -16.90
N SER A 88 -8.09 -51.92 -17.54
CA SER A 88 -8.14 -53.01 -18.53
C SER A 88 -7.41 -52.71 -19.85
N ASP A 89 -7.12 -51.44 -20.14
CA ASP A 89 -6.47 -50.97 -21.36
C ASP A 89 -4.98 -50.61 -21.16
N VAL A 90 -4.39 -50.94 -20.01
CA VAL A 90 -3.00 -50.60 -19.67
C VAL A 90 -2.17 -51.87 -19.46
N LYS A 91 -1.09 -52.03 -20.24
CA LYS A 91 -0.14 -53.14 -20.12
C LYS A 91 1.04 -52.77 -19.21
N LYS A 92 1.59 -53.74 -18.47
CA LYS A 92 2.71 -53.56 -17.51
C LYS A 92 4.02 -53.07 -18.16
N ASP A 93 4.21 -53.35 -19.44
CA ASP A 93 5.36 -52.95 -20.27
C ASP A 93 5.19 -51.57 -20.94
N SER A 94 4.08 -50.87 -20.69
CA SER A 94 3.83 -49.55 -21.24
C SER A 94 4.79 -48.52 -20.65
N TRP A 95 5.38 -47.64 -21.48
CA TRP A 95 6.35 -46.64 -21.03
C TRP A 95 5.85 -45.69 -19.93
N TYR A 96 4.53 -45.49 -19.84
CA TYR A 96 3.86 -44.65 -18.83
C TYR A 96 3.31 -45.45 -17.63
N TYR A 97 3.57 -46.75 -17.52
CA TYR A 97 2.98 -47.62 -16.49
C TYR A 97 3.32 -47.14 -15.08
N GLU A 98 4.61 -46.93 -14.80
CA GLU A 98 5.11 -46.41 -13.52
C GLU A 98 4.61 -44.99 -13.22
N ASP A 99 4.47 -44.15 -14.26
CA ASP A 99 3.89 -42.81 -14.11
C ASP A 99 2.40 -42.88 -13.74
N LEU A 100 1.67 -43.86 -14.25
CA LEU A 100 0.26 -44.07 -13.90
C LEU A 100 0.11 -44.57 -12.46
N LYS A 101 1.02 -45.41 -11.95
CA LYS A 101 1.03 -45.84 -10.55
C LYS A 101 1.16 -44.65 -9.59
N LYS A 102 2.00 -43.67 -9.93
CA LYS A 102 2.16 -42.43 -9.18
C LYS A 102 0.95 -41.52 -9.26
N ALA A 103 0.37 -41.40 -10.45
CA ALA A 103 -0.84 -40.60 -10.68
C ALA A 103 -2.07 -41.12 -9.91
N VAL A 104 -2.17 -42.45 -9.76
CA VAL A 104 -3.20 -43.12 -8.94
C VAL A 104 -2.88 -42.99 -7.44
N ALA A 105 -1.62 -43.07 -7.02
CA ALA A 105 -1.22 -42.86 -5.62
C ALA A 105 -1.55 -41.44 -5.13
N LYS A 106 -1.14 -40.42 -5.90
CA LYS A 106 -1.41 -39.00 -5.61
C LYS A 106 -2.88 -38.61 -5.81
N GLY A 107 -3.70 -39.48 -6.40
CA GLY A 107 -5.15 -39.33 -6.52
C GLY A 107 -5.64 -38.41 -7.64
N TYR A 108 -4.75 -37.82 -8.47
CA TYR A 108 -5.16 -36.96 -9.58
C TYR A 108 -5.68 -37.74 -10.80
N ILE A 109 -5.41 -39.06 -10.88
CA ILE A 109 -6.05 -39.98 -11.83
C ILE A 109 -6.85 -41.07 -11.09
N SER A 110 -8.09 -41.28 -11.54
CA SER A 110 -9.03 -42.28 -11.03
C SER A 110 -9.54 -43.26 -12.10
N GLY A 111 -9.11 -43.12 -13.35
CA GLY A 111 -9.70 -43.82 -14.50
C GLY A 111 -11.12 -43.34 -14.86
N TYR A 112 -11.74 -44.06 -15.80
CA TYR A 112 -13.13 -43.90 -16.23
C TYR A 112 -14.05 -44.96 -15.58
N PRO A 113 -15.38 -44.74 -15.53
CA PRO A 113 -16.33 -45.72 -14.97
C PRO A 113 -16.38 -47.08 -15.69
N ASP A 114 -15.84 -47.17 -16.91
CA ASP A 114 -15.70 -48.41 -17.68
C ASP A 114 -14.43 -49.22 -17.33
N GLY A 115 -13.68 -48.80 -16.31
CA GLY A 115 -12.46 -49.48 -15.86
C GLY A 115 -11.22 -49.20 -16.72
N THR A 116 -11.24 -48.16 -17.56
CA THR A 116 -10.10 -47.83 -18.45
C THR A 116 -9.38 -46.53 -18.04
N PHE A 117 -8.15 -46.35 -18.52
CA PHE A 117 -7.38 -45.11 -18.40
C PHE A 117 -7.40 -44.25 -19.68
N LYS A 118 -7.52 -44.86 -20.86
CA LYS A 118 -7.48 -44.26 -22.20
C LYS A 118 -6.17 -43.48 -22.45
N PRO A 119 -4.99 -44.14 -22.40
CA PRO A 119 -3.67 -43.49 -22.38
C PRO A 119 -3.37 -42.62 -23.61
N ASN A 120 -3.81 -43.07 -24.79
CA ASN A 120 -3.56 -42.41 -26.07
C ASN A 120 -4.59 -41.33 -26.41
N ASN A 121 -5.68 -41.21 -25.65
CA ASN A 121 -6.63 -40.12 -25.83
C ASN A 121 -5.98 -38.80 -25.43
N GLN A 122 -6.32 -37.73 -26.14
CA GLN A 122 -5.90 -36.38 -25.80
C GLN A 122 -6.46 -35.99 -24.42
N VAL A 123 -5.65 -35.32 -23.60
CA VAL A 123 -6.13 -34.74 -22.35
C VAL A 123 -6.92 -33.47 -22.68
N THR A 124 -8.14 -33.34 -22.15
CA THR A 124 -8.94 -32.13 -22.34
C THR A 124 -8.63 -31.09 -21.27
N ARG A 125 -8.98 -29.82 -21.53
CA ARG A 125 -8.84 -28.73 -20.56
C ARG A 125 -9.58 -28.98 -19.23
N ALA A 126 -10.72 -29.68 -19.25
CA ALA A 126 -11.41 -30.13 -18.02
C ALA A 126 -10.59 -31.16 -17.21
N HIS A 127 -9.95 -32.12 -17.88
CA HIS A 127 -9.05 -33.07 -17.21
C HIS A 127 -7.83 -32.36 -16.64
N ALA A 128 -7.25 -31.42 -17.40
CA ALA A 128 -6.13 -30.60 -16.97
C ALA A 128 -6.48 -29.76 -15.73
N ALA A 129 -7.67 -29.16 -15.69
CA ALA A 129 -8.17 -28.42 -14.54
C ALA A 129 -8.24 -29.30 -13.28
N LYS A 130 -8.85 -30.49 -13.36
CA LYS A 130 -8.89 -31.43 -12.23
C LYS A 130 -7.49 -31.82 -11.73
N ILE A 131 -6.59 -32.15 -12.66
CA ILE A 131 -5.22 -32.56 -12.31
C ILE A 131 -4.47 -31.40 -11.63
N ALA A 132 -4.57 -30.20 -12.18
CA ALA A 132 -4.02 -28.97 -11.60
C ALA A 132 -4.57 -28.69 -10.20
N THR A 133 -5.88 -28.84 -9.98
CA THR A 133 -6.48 -28.68 -8.64
C THR A 133 -5.92 -29.68 -7.64
N VAL A 134 -5.88 -30.97 -8.00
CA VAL A 134 -5.43 -32.03 -7.07
C VAL A 134 -3.92 -31.96 -6.79
N ILE A 135 -3.09 -31.61 -7.79
CA ILE A 135 -1.63 -31.54 -7.59
C ILE A 135 -1.22 -30.31 -6.76
N SER A 136 -1.94 -29.19 -6.89
CA SER A 136 -1.67 -27.93 -6.18
C SER A 136 -2.38 -27.82 -4.82
N GLY A 137 -3.46 -28.57 -4.59
CA GLY A 137 -4.25 -28.49 -3.36
C GLY A 137 -5.21 -27.31 -3.27
N ILE A 138 -5.36 -26.49 -4.33
CA ILE A 138 -6.31 -25.37 -4.35
C ILE A 138 -7.76 -25.85 -4.19
N THR A 139 -8.64 -24.97 -3.72
CA THR A 139 -10.06 -25.30 -3.48
C THR A 139 -10.88 -25.26 -4.77
N GLU A 140 -11.81 -26.21 -4.93
CA GLU A 140 -12.81 -26.20 -6.00
C GLU A 140 -13.80 -25.03 -5.84
N ALA A 141 -14.04 -24.28 -6.92
CA ALA A 141 -14.90 -23.10 -6.93
C ALA A 141 -16.00 -23.20 -8.02
N PRO A 142 -17.05 -24.03 -7.83
CA PRO A 142 -18.03 -24.31 -8.88
C PRO A 142 -18.80 -23.07 -9.35
N ASP A 143 -18.98 -22.06 -8.49
CA ASP A 143 -19.64 -20.80 -8.85
C ASP A 143 -18.78 -19.96 -9.79
N SER A 144 -17.45 -20.00 -9.65
CA SER A 144 -16.49 -19.24 -10.46
C SER A 144 -16.51 -19.65 -11.94
N ALA A 145 -16.80 -20.92 -12.23
CA ALA A 145 -16.94 -21.42 -13.60
C ALA A 145 -18.10 -20.77 -14.39
N ASN A 146 -19.07 -20.16 -13.70
CA ASN A 146 -20.20 -19.48 -14.34
C ASN A 146 -19.82 -18.16 -15.04
N ARG A 147 -18.57 -17.69 -14.89
CA ARG A 147 -18.06 -16.49 -15.60
C ARG A 147 -17.97 -16.67 -17.11
N TYR A 148 -17.83 -17.92 -17.58
CA TYR A 148 -17.59 -18.23 -18.99
C TYR A 148 -18.90 -18.36 -19.78
N ALA A 149 -18.87 -17.91 -21.04
CA ALA A 149 -20.02 -17.95 -21.95
C ALA A 149 -20.43 -19.38 -22.35
N ASP A 150 -19.53 -20.37 -22.22
CA ASP A 150 -19.79 -21.79 -22.48
C ASP A 150 -20.02 -22.64 -21.22
N LYS A 151 -20.34 -22.02 -20.07
CA LYS A 151 -20.65 -22.68 -18.79
C LYS A 151 -21.65 -23.84 -18.86
N ASP A 152 -22.55 -23.83 -19.84
CA ASP A 152 -23.58 -24.86 -20.04
C ASP A 152 -23.09 -26.03 -20.92
N LYS A 153 -21.93 -25.89 -21.57
CA LYS A 153 -21.22 -26.96 -22.30
C LYS A 153 -20.18 -27.69 -21.43
N MET A 154 -19.95 -27.20 -20.21
CA MET A 154 -18.99 -27.78 -19.27
C MET A 154 -19.54 -29.06 -18.62
N PRO A 155 -18.76 -30.16 -18.54
CA PRO A 155 -19.16 -31.32 -17.76
C PRO A 155 -19.44 -30.94 -16.30
N PRO A 156 -20.57 -31.36 -15.68
CA PRO A 156 -20.90 -30.97 -14.31
C PRO A 156 -19.80 -31.30 -13.28
N TRP A 157 -19.13 -32.46 -13.44
CA TRP A 157 -18.01 -32.87 -12.59
C TRP A 157 -16.80 -31.93 -12.68
N ALA A 158 -16.67 -31.17 -13.77
CA ALA A 158 -15.52 -30.32 -14.02
C ALA A 158 -15.69 -28.90 -13.47
N LYS A 159 -16.92 -28.45 -13.16
CA LYS A 159 -17.19 -27.04 -12.80
C LYS A 159 -16.40 -26.56 -11.58
N GLY A 160 -16.29 -27.38 -10.54
CA GLY A 160 -15.49 -27.06 -9.34
C GLY A 160 -14.01 -26.83 -9.67
N PHE A 161 -13.40 -27.78 -10.36
CA PHE A 161 -12.01 -27.72 -10.81
C PHE A 161 -11.74 -26.55 -11.77
N ILE A 162 -12.62 -26.33 -12.76
CA ILE A 162 -12.50 -25.26 -13.75
C ILE A 162 -12.51 -23.90 -13.05
N GLY A 163 -13.49 -23.64 -12.18
CA GLY A 163 -13.53 -22.37 -11.45
C GLY A 163 -12.30 -22.16 -10.56
N GLY A 164 -11.83 -23.21 -9.87
CA GLY A 164 -10.63 -23.14 -9.03
C GLY A 164 -9.37 -22.75 -9.80
N VAL A 165 -9.07 -23.42 -10.92
CA VAL A 165 -7.89 -23.07 -11.75
C VAL A 165 -8.01 -21.73 -12.47
N SER A 166 -9.24 -21.25 -12.68
CA SER A 166 -9.51 -19.92 -13.24
C SER A 166 -9.39 -18.80 -12.21
N ASP A 167 -9.68 -19.07 -10.94
CA ASP A 167 -9.49 -18.11 -9.83
C ASP A 167 -8.01 -17.89 -9.52
N VAL A 168 -7.20 -18.95 -9.54
CA VAL A 168 -5.75 -18.83 -9.28
C VAL A 168 -4.92 -18.53 -10.53
N GLY A 169 -5.53 -18.44 -11.72
CA GLY A 169 -4.84 -18.09 -12.98
C GLY A 169 -4.05 -19.23 -13.65
N TYR A 170 -4.06 -20.44 -13.08
CA TYR A 170 -3.35 -21.61 -13.61
C TYR A 170 -3.80 -21.96 -15.04
N LEU A 171 -5.11 -21.94 -15.33
CA LEU A 171 -5.65 -22.21 -16.66
C LEU A 171 -6.69 -21.16 -17.05
N VAL A 172 -6.25 -20.22 -17.89
CA VAL A 172 -7.06 -19.08 -18.36
C VAL A 172 -8.01 -19.46 -19.51
N GLY A 173 -8.99 -18.61 -19.77
CA GLY A 173 -9.96 -18.74 -20.86
C GLY A 173 -9.37 -18.45 -22.25
N LYS A 174 -10.19 -18.66 -23.27
CA LYS A 174 -9.97 -18.34 -24.68
C LYS A 174 -10.75 -17.07 -25.08
N PRO A 175 -10.42 -16.44 -26.22
CA PRO A 175 -11.21 -15.34 -26.79
C PRO A 175 -12.71 -15.67 -26.89
N GLY A 176 -13.56 -14.64 -26.77
CA GLY A 176 -15.00 -14.80 -26.64
C GLY A 176 -15.49 -15.25 -25.25
N ASN A 177 -14.62 -15.14 -24.22
CA ASN A 177 -14.92 -15.55 -22.85
C ASN A 177 -15.34 -17.04 -22.73
N LEU A 178 -14.62 -17.92 -23.43
CA LEU A 178 -14.86 -19.37 -23.45
C LEU A 178 -13.82 -20.09 -22.60
N PHE A 179 -14.22 -21.05 -21.77
CA PHE A 179 -13.23 -21.96 -21.16
C PHE A 179 -12.86 -23.10 -22.11
N ASP A 180 -13.81 -23.57 -22.92
CA ASP A 180 -13.68 -24.68 -23.85
C ASP A 180 -13.19 -25.97 -23.17
N ALA A 181 -14.01 -26.46 -22.24
CA ALA A 181 -13.71 -27.56 -21.33
C ALA A 181 -13.37 -28.89 -22.03
N ASN A 182 -13.92 -29.12 -23.22
CA ASN A 182 -13.78 -30.36 -23.97
C ASN A 182 -12.62 -30.31 -24.99
N ALA A 183 -12.06 -29.12 -25.29
CA ALA A 183 -10.93 -29.04 -26.20
C ALA A 183 -9.67 -29.72 -25.65
N PRO A 184 -8.83 -30.30 -26.54
CA PRO A 184 -7.51 -30.79 -26.19
C PRO A 184 -6.62 -29.70 -25.59
N LEU A 185 -5.76 -30.10 -24.66
CA LEU A 185 -4.68 -29.25 -24.13
C LEU A 185 -3.44 -29.38 -25.03
N THR A 186 -2.88 -28.27 -25.50
CA THR A 186 -1.60 -28.30 -26.25
C THR A 186 -0.41 -28.51 -25.32
N ARG A 187 0.75 -28.92 -25.86
CA ARG A 187 1.97 -29.11 -25.07
C ARG A 187 2.47 -27.83 -24.42
N ALA A 188 2.38 -26.69 -25.11
CA ALA A 188 2.65 -25.38 -24.52
C ALA A 188 1.71 -25.06 -23.36
N GLN A 189 0.40 -25.27 -23.53
CA GLN A 189 -0.58 -25.06 -22.45
C GLN A 189 -0.33 -25.98 -21.26
N ALA A 190 0.06 -27.24 -21.50
CA ALA A 190 0.44 -28.18 -20.45
C ALA A 190 1.67 -27.71 -19.65
N VAL A 191 2.72 -27.27 -20.34
CA VAL A 191 3.95 -26.79 -19.69
C VAL A 191 3.70 -25.49 -18.92
N VAL A 192 3.03 -24.49 -19.52
CA VAL A 192 2.72 -23.23 -18.82
C VAL A 192 1.79 -23.44 -17.62
N LEU A 193 0.81 -24.34 -17.72
CA LEU A 193 -0.05 -24.72 -16.59
C LEU A 193 0.76 -25.25 -15.41
N LEU A 194 1.67 -26.21 -15.66
CA LEU A 194 2.47 -26.80 -14.60
C LEU A 194 3.53 -25.82 -14.08
N ASP A 195 4.13 -24.98 -14.93
CA ASP A 195 5.09 -23.95 -14.52
C ASP A 195 4.48 -22.93 -13.56
N ARG A 196 3.24 -22.52 -13.82
CA ARG A 196 2.46 -21.65 -12.92
C ARG A 196 2.19 -22.30 -11.57
N ILE A 197 1.91 -23.60 -11.53
CA ILE A 197 1.69 -24.33 -10.26
C ILE A 197 3.00 -24.45 -9.47
N ILE A 198 4.12 -24.78 -10.13
CA ILE A 198 5.44 -24.86 -9.47
C ILE A 198 5.82 -23.49 -8.90
N THR A 199 5.73 -22.45 -9.73
CA THR A 199 6.08 -21.08 -9.34
C THR A 199 5.22 -20.61 -8.17
N TYR A 200 3.90 -20.78 -8.24
CA TYR A 200 2.99 -20.41 -7.13
C TYR A 200 3.23 -21.23 -5.86
N ALA A 201 3.59 -22.51 -5.97
CA ALA A 201 3.94 -23.34 -4.81
C ALA A 201 5.29 -22.93 -4.18
N ASP A 202 6.23 -22.41 -4.96
CA ASP A 202 7.46 -21.80 -4.45
C ASP A 202 7.20 -20.40 -3.85
N GLU A 203 6.28 -19.63 -4.41
CA GLU A 203 5.81 -18.35 -3.82
C GLU A 203 5.11 -18.56 -2.47
N GLU A 204 4.22 -19.56 -2.32
CA GLU A 204 3.61 -19.88 -1.02
C GLU A 204 4.61 -20.45 0.00
N ARG A 205 5.69 -21.12 -0.44
CA ARG A 205 6.79 -21.57 0.46
C ARG A 205 7.55 -20.41 1.09
N ASP A 206 7.55 -19.23 0.47
CA ASP A 206 8.17 -18.05 1.06
C ASP A 206 7.33 -17.44 2.18
N PHE A 207 6.04 -17.77 2.32
CA PHE A 207 5.18 -17.15 3.35
C PHE A 207 5.69 -17.39 4.78
N ASP A 208 6.20 -18.59 5.08
CA ASP A 208 6.80 -18.89 6.38
C ASP A 208 8.13 -18.14 6.58
N LYS A 209 8.92 -17.94 5.52
CA LYS A 209 10.18 -17.17 5.57
C LYS A 209 9.93 -15.66 5.72
N ILE A 210 8.96 -15.12 4.98
CA ILE A 210 8.46 -13.75 5.11
C ILE A 210 8.04 -13.54 6.57
N LYS A 211 7.14 -14.40 7.07
CA LYS A 211 6.66 -14.33 8.44
C LYS A 211 7.80 -14.36 9.45
N ALA A 212 8.79 -15.25 9.29
CA ALA A 212 9.96 -15.30 10.17
C ALA A 212 10.79 -14.01 10.12
N SER A 213 11.08 -13.48 8.92
CA SER A 213 11.89 -12.27 8.73
C SER A 213 11.22 -11.02 9.32
N ILE A 214 9.94 -10.81 9.02
CA ILE A 214 9.20 -9.64 9.51
C ILE A 214 9.02 -9.64 11.04
N THR A 215 9.07 -10.82 11.68
CA THR A 215 9.01 -10.98 13.15
C THR A 215 10.37 -11.19 13.83
N THR A 216 11.48 -11.03 13.10
CA THR A 216 12.82 -11.08 13.70
C THR A 216 13.09 -9.79 14.46
N LEU A 217 13.57 -9.87 15.70
CA LEU A 217 13.91 -8.67 16.47
C LEU A 217 15.18 -8.02 15.92
N PRO A 218 15.17 -6.71 15.60
CA PRO A 218 16.36 -6.00 15.17
C PRO A 218 17.25 -5.69 16.37
N SER A 219 18.49 -5.29 16.09
CA SER A 219 19.36 -4.64 17.07
C SER A 219 19.17 -3.12 17.00
N ILE A 220 19.31 -2.44 18.14
CA ILE A 220 19.26 -0.97 18.23
C ILE A 220 20.50 -0.39 18.92
N LYS A 221 20.90 0.81 18.50
CA LYS A 221 22.07 1.56 19.00
C LYS A 221 21.70 3.04 19.11
N GLU A 222 21.64 3.59 20.32
CA GLU A 222 21.43 5.04 20.52
C GLU A 222 22.62 5.83 19.98
N ILE A 223 22.35 6.92 19.25
CA ILE A 223 23.35 7.83 18.68
C ILE A 223 23.21 9.18 19.40
N PRO A 224 24.02 9.47 20.42
CA PRO A 224 23.84 10.66 21.26
C PRO A 224 24.13 11.97 20.50
N TYR A 225 23.67 13.08 21.06
CA TYR A 225 24.05 14.42 20.63
C TYR A 225 25.53 14.72 20.93
N GLY A 226 26.12 15.58 20.12
CA GLY A 226 27.36 16.26 20.45
C GLY A 226 27.20 17.11 21.71
N LYS A 227 28.26 17.16 22.53
CA LYS A 227 28.24 17.85 23.82
C LYS A 227 28.03 19.36 23.65
N GLY A 228 27.06 19.92 24.36
CA GLY A 228 26.78 21.35 24.37
C GLY A 228 25.83 21.82 23.27
N MET A 229 25.02 20.92 22.73
CA MET A 229 23.94 21.26 21.79
C MET A 229 22.97 22.29 22.40
N THR A 230 22.54 23.26 21.58
CA THR A 230 21.55 24.29 21.90
C THR A 230 20.75 24.64 20.65
N PHE A 231 19.65 25.40 20.79
CA PHE A 231 18.88 25.88 19.64
C PHE A 231 19.74 26.71 18.67
N HIS A 232 19.52 26.51 17.37
CA HIS A 232 20.24 27.21 16.29
C HIS A 232 19.41 27.22 14.98
N SER A 233 19.71 28.17 14.10
CA SER A 233 19.09 28.31 12.77
C SER A 233 20.08 28.21 11.61
N GLU A 234 21.37 28.10 11.91
CA GLU A 234 22.51 28.08 11.00
C GLU A 234 23.36 26.82 11.27
N PRO A 235 24.24 26.40 10.35
CA PRO A 235 25.10 25.23 10.55
C PRO A 235 25.97 25.31 11.80
N THR A 236 26.19 24.16 12.45
CA THR A 236 27.05 24.00 13.63
C THR A 236 27.97 22.80 13.47
N ASP A 237 29.18 22.87 14.02
CA ASP A 237 30.15 21.76 14.04
C ASP A 237 29.80 20.69 15.10
N ILE A 238 28.77 20.92 15.92
CA ILE A 238 28.27 19.96 16.92
C ILE A 238 27.41 18.92 16.20
N SER A 239 27.87 17.67 16.13
CA SER A 239 27.11 16.55 15.56
C SER A 239 25.75 16.35 16.26
N HIS A 240 24.67 16.22 15.49
CA HIS A 240 23.31 16.06 16.01
C HIS A 240 22.38 15.33 15.02
N PRO A 241 21.21 14.84 15.46
CA PRO A 241 20.18 14.27 14.59
C PRO A 241 19.68 15.28 13.55
N PHE A 242 19.57 14.86 12.29
CA PHE A 242 18.86 15.64 11.27
C PHE A 242 17.36 15.72 11.61
N ASN A 243 16.71 16.87 11.39
CA ASN A 243 15.38 17.19 11.92
C ASN A 243 15.29 17.21 13.46
N SER A 244 16.38 17.52 14.18
CA SER A 244 16.27 17.74 15.63
C SER A 244 15.38 18.95 15.93
N MET A 245 14.63 18.91 17.02
CA MET A 245 13.82 20.05 17.46
C MET A 245 14.69 21.27 17.86
N TYR A 246 15.95 21.07 18.24
CA TYR A 246 16.94 22.15 18.41
C TYR A 246 17.17 22.97 17.14
N SER A 247 16.92 22.39 15.96
CA SER A 247 17.18 23.00 14.66
C SER A 247 15.91 23.30 13.84
N SER A 248 14.74 23.11 14.46
CA SER A 248 13.43 23.38 13.84
C SER A 248 13.19 24.87 13.57
N ARG A 249 12.59 25.22 12.41
CA ARG A 249 12.38 26.64 12.01
C ARG A 249 11.53 27.44 13.01
N GLY A 250 10.66 26.78 13.78
CA GLY A 250 9.76 27.42 14.74
C GLY A 250 10.33 27.58 16.15
N GLY A 251 11.49 26.99 16.46
CA GLY A 251 12.10 27.08 17.80
C GLY A 251 11.22 26.50 18.91
N ILE A 252 10.54 25.37 18.65
CA ILE A 252 9.66 24.71 19.63
C ILE A 252 10.51 23.95 20.66
N ASP A 253 10.39 24.32 21.93
CA ASP A 253 11.14 23.69 23.03
C ASP A 253 10.35 22.50 23.62
N ILE A 254 10.47 21.34 22.98
CA ILE A 254 9.79 20.12 23.41
C ILE A 254 10.20 19.66 24.83
N TRP A 255 11.43 19.98 25.25
CA TRP A 255 11.96 19.60 26.55
C TRP A 255 11.30 20.42 27.66
N ASN A 256 11.36 21.75 27.57
CA ASN A 256 10.87 22.63 28.64
C ASN A 256 9.36 22.90 28.57
N ASP A 257 8.77 23.06 27.39
CA ASP A 257 7.35 23.42 27.26
C ASP A 257 6.42 22.20 27.41
N TYR A 258 6.89 20.98 27.10
CA TYR A 258 6.07 19.77 27.10
C TYR A 258 6.59 18.65 28.03
N GLY A 259 7.87 18.65 28.39
CA GLY A 259 8.49 17.55 29.14
C GLY A 259 8.69 16.29 28.29
N TYR A 260 9.18 16.50 27.06
CA TYR A 260 9.48 15.45 26.09
C TYR A 260 10.99 15.28 25.87
N GLU A 261 11.39 14.04 25.61
CA GLU A 261 12.72 13.69 25.13
C GLU A 261 12.75 13.55 23.60
N GLU A 262 13.92 13.74 23.01
CA GLU A 262 14.22 13.45 21.60
C GLU A 262 15.53 12.66 21.50
N LYS A 263 15.44 11.47 20.90
CA LYS A 263 16.57 10.55 20.73
C LYS A 263 16.68 10.05 19.31
N GLU A 264 17.90 9.73 18.90
CA GLU A 264 18.17 9.06 17.63
C GLU A 264 18.75 7.68 17.88
N PHE A 265 18.32 6.71 17.09
CA PHE A 265 18.83 5.35 17.12
C PHE A 265 19.14 4.86 15.71
N PHE A 266 20.13 3.98 15.59
CA PHE A 266 20.25 3.09 14.45
C PHE A 266 19.58 1.76 14.77
N GLN A 267 18.82 1.24 13.80
CA GLN A 267 18.24 -0.09 13.80
C GLN A 267 18.96 -0.93 12.74
N SER A 268 19.53 -2.06 13.15
CA SER A 268 20.29 -2.95 12.28
C SER A 268 19.82 -4.40 12.37
N GLY A 269 19.84 -5.10 11.24
CA GLY A 269 19.43 -6.49 11.15
C GLY A 269 19.51 -7.01 9.72
N LYS A 270 18.73 -8.05 9.43
CA LYS A 270 18.60 -8.64 8.08
C LYS A 270 17.23 -8.36 7.49
N ALA A 271 17.21 -8.07 6.19
CA ALA A 271 16.00 -7.80 5.42
C ALA A 271 16.02 -8.57 4.10
N ASN A 272 14.84 -8.99 3.64
CA ASN A 272 14.65 -9.49 2.29
C ASN A 272 14.41 -8.33 1.30
N VAL A 273 14.57 -8.62 0.01
CA VAL A 273 14.07 -7.83 -1.10
C VAL A 273 12.97 -8.65 -1.77
N TYR A 274 11.83 -8.05 -2.06
CA TYR A 274 10.65 -8.76 -2.57
C TYR A 274 10.40 -8.51 -4.05
N GLY A 275 9.89 -9.53 -4.73
CA GLY A 275 9.12 -9.40 -5.98
C GLY A 275 7.62 -9.56 -5.70
N ILE A 276 6.78 -9.28 -6.69
CA ILE A 276 5.34 -9.53 -6.64
C ILE A 276 4.87 -10.24 -7.91
N ASN A 277 3.84 -11.07 -7.80
CA ASN A 277 3.21 -11.75 -8.93
C ASN A 277 2.00 -10.96 -9.50
N GLU A 278 1.29 -11.53 -10.47
CA GLU A 278 0.11 -10.93 -11.14
C GLU A 278 -1.08 -10.62 -10.19
N LYS A 279 -1.03 -11.04 -8.92
CA LYS A 279 -2.07 -10.82 -7.90
C LYS A 279 -1.57 -9.98 -6.71
N ASP A 280 -0.45 -9.28 -6.86
CA ASP A 280 0.23 -8.53 -5.80
C ASP A 280 0.66 -9.41 -4.59
N ILE A 281 0.81 -10.72 -4.77
CA ILE A 281 1.35 -11.59 -3.71
C ILE A 281 2.89 -11.46 -3.71
N PRO A 282 3.53 -11.16 -2.56
CA PRO A 282 4.97 -11.03 -2.48
C PRO A 282 5.70 -12.38 -2.42
N TYR A 283 6.90 -12.44 -3.01
CA TYR A 283 7.86 -13.54 -2.90
C TYR A 283 9.28 -13.01 -2.70
N ILE A 284 10.19 -13.82 -2.16
CA ILE A 284 11.56 -13.39 -1.84
C ILE A 284 12.42 -13.41 -3.10
N LYS A 285 12.99 -12.25 -3.43
CA LYS A 285 13.90 -12.04 -4.57
C LYS A 285 15.38 -12.02 -4.17
N SER A 286 15.68 -11.54 -2.97
CA SER A 286 16.97 -11.67 -2.28
C SER A 286 16.71 -11.83 -0.80
N SER A 287 17.39 -12.74 -0.09
CA SER A 287 17.22 -12.94 1.35
C SER A 287 18.42 -12.47 2.16
N ASP A 288 18.22 -12.32 3.47
CA ASP A 288 19.29 -12.18 4.47
C ASP A 288 20.27 -11.02 4.24
N ASN A 289 19.82 -9.95 3.58
CA ASN A 289 20.66 -8.79 3.28
C ASN A 289 20.80 -7.93 4.55
N GLU A 290 22.03 -7.66 4.97
CA GLU A 290 22.30 -6.80 6.12
C GLU A 290 21.83 -5.35 5.86
N TYR A 291 21.22 -4.72 6.85
CA TYR A 291 20.83 -3.31 6.80
C TYR A 291 21.17 -2.58 8.10
N THR A 292 21.30 -1.26 7.99
CA THR A 292 21.26 -0.30 9.11
C THR A 292 20.45 0.91 8.67
N THR A 293 19.36 1.20 9.37
CA THR A 293 18.53 2.38 9.15
C THR A 293 18.46 3.26 10.40
N ARG A 294 17.87 4.45 10.26
CA ARG A 294 17.75 5.47 11.30
C ARG A 294 16.32 5.56 11.82
N LEU A 295 16.21 5.74 13.13
CA LEU A 295 14.99 6.08 13.87
C LEU A 295 15.19 7.42 14.59
N LEU A 296 14.20 8.31 14.51
CA LEU A 296 14.10 9.54 15.30
C LEU A 296 12.89 9.41 16.22
N VAL A 297 13.12 9.42 17.52
CA VAL A 297 12.15 9.01 18.55
C VAL A 297 11.88 10.18 19.48
N ARG A 298 10.60 10.46 19.76
CA ARG A 298 10.19 11.46 20.77
C ARG A 298 9.13 10.88 21.70
N PHE A 299 9.25 11.12 23.00
CA PHE A 299 8.37 10.53 24.02
C PHE A 299 8.34 11.38 25.30
N PRO A 300 7.29 11.27 26.13
CA PRO A 300 7.26 11.95 27.44
C PRO A 300 8.40 11.47 28.35
N GLU A 301 9.09 12.39 29.02
CA GLU A 301 10.07 12.06 30.08
C GLU A 301 9.37 11.39 31.28
N ASP A 302 8.19 11.89 31.64
CA ASP A 302 7.37 11.38 32.74
C ASP A 302 6.44 10.27 32.25
N ALA A 303 6.74 9.03 32.67
CA ALA A 303 5.95 7.85 32.35
C ALA A 303 4.47 7.93 32.78
N SER A 304 4.12 8.77 33.76
CA SER A 304 2.71 8.99 34.15
C SER A 304 1.91 9.83 33.16
N LYS A 305 2.59 10.56 32.25
CA LYS A 305 1.97 11.27 31.13
C LYS A 305 1.84 10.39 29.88
N PHE A 306 2.54 9.27 29.79
CA PHE A 306 2.53 8.45 28.58
C PHE A 306 1.16 7.78 28.36
N SER A 307 0.57 7.98 27.19
CA SER A 307 -0.77 7.50 26.85
C SER A 307 -0.86 6.01 26.48
N GLY A 308 0.25 5.27 26.54
CA GLY A 308 0.35 3.93 25.99
C GLY A 308 0.44 3.88 24.45
N ARG A 309 0.34 5.01 23.73
CA ARG A 309 0.27 5.06 22.26
C ARG A 309 1.58 5.49 21.61
N VAL A 310 2.00 4.73 20.61
CA VAL A 310 3.15 5.03 19.72
C VAL A 310 2.66 5.24 18.30
N TYR A 311 3.10 6.32 17.66
CA TYR A 311 2.81 6.62 16.25
C TYR A 311 4.10 6.56 15.44
N ILE A 312 4.20 5.57 14.55
CA ILE A 312 5.32 5.42 13.61
C ILE A 312 5.01 6.24 12.37
N ASP A 313 5.97 7.03 11.89
CA ASP A 313 5.89 7.86 10.70
C ASP A 313 6.95 7.42 9.70
N ILE A 314 6.50 6.96 8.53
CA ILE A 314 7.40 6.65 7.42
C ILE A 314 7.93 7.99 6.89
N LEU A 315 9.20 8.34 7.19
CA LEU A 315 9.76 9.65 6.89
C LEU A 315 9.76 9.92 5.38
N ASN A 316 9.30 11.10 4.99
CA ASN A 316 8.98 11.42 3.60
C ASN A 316 10.20 11.97 2.84
N SER A 317 10.53 11.34 1.71
CA SER A 317 11.70 11.64 0.87
C SER A 317 11.47 12.66 -0.25
N THR A 318 10.35 13.41 -0.26
CA THR A 318 9.98 14.26 -1.41
C THR A 318 11.00 15.39 -1.67
N SER A 319 11.64 15.90 -0.61
CA SER A 319 12.74 16.88 -0.71
C SER A 319 14.11 16.25 -0.93
N GLY A 320 14.25 14.92 -1.01
CA GLY A 320 15.57 14.26 -1.04
C GLY A 320 16.32 14.28 0.30
N VAL A 321 15.60 14.59 1.38
CA VAL A 321 15.98 14.54 2.80
C VAL A 321 14.79 13.94 3.56
N ASP A 322 15.01 13.44 4.78
CA ASP A 322 13.92 12.97 5.64
C ASP A 322 12.97 14.11 6.02
N LEU A 323 11.66 13.86 6.02
CA LEU A 323 10.64 14.84 6.44
C LEU A 323 9.56 14.17 7.28
N GLU A 324 9.25 14.78 8.41
CA GLU A 324 8.35 14.22 9.41
C GLU A 324 6.89 14.57 9.09
N GLY A 325 6.25 13.73 8.27
CA GLY A 325 4.97 14.05 7.62
C GLY A 325 3.77 14.18 8.56
N SER A 326 3.72 13.35 9.60
CA SER A 326 2.67 13.38 10.62
C SER A 326 3.04 14.27 11.82
N TRP A 327 4.32 14.32 12.22
CA TRP A 327 4.82 15.28 13.23
C TRP A 327 4.58 16.72 12.77
N GLY A 328 4.96 17.04 11.53
CA GLY A 328 4.72 18.35 10.89
C GLY A 328 3.25 18.76 10.77
N ARG A 329 2.31 17.88 11.11
CA ARG A 329 0.88 18.19 11.22
C ARG A 329 0.37 18.17 12.66
N SER A 330 0.88 17.27 13.50
CA SER A 330 0.22 16.85 14.74
C SER A 330 1.12 16.92 15.98
N TYR A 331 2.29 17.57 15.90
CA TYR A 331 3.29 17.63 16.99
C TYR A 331 2.70 18.08 18.33
N ASP A 332 1.89 19.15 18.32
CA ASP A 332 1.27 19.69 19.52
C ASP A 332 0.24 18.72 20.10
N TRP A 333 -0.58 18.08 19.26
CA TRP A 333 -1.51 17.04 19.69
C TRP A 333 -0.79 15.82 20.28
N TYR A 334 0.26 15.32 19.62
CA TYR A 334 1.07 14.21 20.15
C TYR A 334 1.62 14.54 21.55
N MET A 335 2.16 15.74 21.74
CA MET A 335 2.76 16.14 23.02
C MET A 335 1.74 16.45 24.12
N ASN A 336 0.64 17.14 23.79
CA ASN A 336 -0.42 17.45 24.76
C ASN A 336 -1.16 16.20 25.26
N GLU A 337 -1.31 15.18 24.40
CA GLU A 337 -1.98 13.92 24.74
C GLU A 337 -0.99 12.82 25.20
N GLY A 338 0.30 13.14 25.39
CA GLY A 338 1.29 12.19 25.94
C GLY A 338 1.64 11.01 25.03
N HIS A 339 1.49 11.17 23.71
CA HIS A 339 1.78 10.15 22.71
C HIS A 339 3.27 10.10 22.36
N ALA A 340 3.82 8.90 22.13
CA ALA A 340 5.18 8.75 21.60
C ALA A 340 5.18 8.72 20.07
N TYR A 341 6.27 9.21 19.48
CA TYR A 341 6.47 9.35 18.04
C TYR A 341 7.77 8.65 17.61
N ILE A 342 7.74 7.94 16.47
CA ILE A 342 8.93 7.32 15.87
C ILE A 342 8.95 7.57 14.36
N GLY A 343 9.83 8.45 13.90
CA GLY A 343 10.16 8.59 12.49
C GLY A 343 11.16 7.52 12.05
N ILE A 344 10.86 6.75 10.99
CA ILE A 344 11.80 5.82 10.36
C ILE A 344 12.20 6.31 8.96
N THR A 345 13.51 6.45 8.72
CA THR A 345 14.08 6.79 7.40
C THR A 345 13.66 5.75 6.36
N SER A 346 13.10 6.19 5.22
CA SER A 346 12.34 5.31 4.31
C SER A 346 12.93 5.05 2.93
N LYS A 347 14.08 5.66 2.57
CA LYS A 347 14.60 5.60 1.20
C LYS A 347 16.11 5.81 1.09
N THR A 348 16.71 5.20 0.07
CA THR A 348 18.16 5.31 -0.21
C THR A 348 18.61 6.75 -0.46
N ASP A 349 17.78 7.61 -1.07
CA ASP A 349 18.14 9.00 -1.33
C ASP A 349 18.28 9.83 -0.04
N THR A 350 17.43 9.58 0.97
CA THR A 350 17.52 10.23 2.28
C THR A 350 18.69 9.70 3.13
N ILE A 351 19.01 8.41 3.06
CA ILE A 351 20.25 7.85 3.65
C ILE A 351 21.50 8.57 3.11
N ASN A 352 21.56 8.77 1.78
CA ASN A 352 22.65 9.51 1.17
C ASN A 352 22.67 11.00 1.56
N ALA A 353 21.52 11.58 1.94
CA ALA A 353 21.43 12.96 2.42
C ALA A 353 21.93 13.09 3.86
N LEU A 354 21.58 12.15 4.74
CA LEU A 354 22.13 12.06 6.10
C LEU A 354 23.66 11.99 6.07
N LYS A 355 24.24 11.10 5.24
CA LYS A 355 25.70 11.01 5.06
C LYS A 355 26.37 12.25 4.45
N ARG A 356 25.62 13.15 3.79
CA ARG A 356 26.14 14.46 3.34
C ARG A 356 26.07 15.52 4.44
N PHE A 357 25.03 15.45 5.27
CA PHE A 357 24.82 16.34 6.40
C PHE A 357 25.84 16.10 7.53
N ASP A 358 26.07 14.84 7.94
CA ASP A 358 27.16 14.47 8.86
C ASP A 358 27.74 13.10 8.46
N SER A 359 28.88 13.13 7.75
CA SER A 359 29.49 11.90 7.21
C SER A 359 29.96 10.92 8.27
N ASN A 360 30.31 11.42 9.46
CA ASN A 360 30.89 10.62 10.53
C ASN A 360 29.78 9.98 11.38
N ARG A 361 28.75 10.77 11.73
CA ARG A 361 27.60 10.27 12.49
C ARG A 361 26.87 9.15 11.78
N TYR A 362 26.67 9.29 10.46
CA TYR A 362 25.86 8.38 9.66
C TYR A 362 26.67 7.35 8.85
N GLU A 363 27.96 7.14 9.18
CA GLU A 363 28.82 6.21 8.42
C GLU A 363 28.25 4.78 8.37
N ASP A 364 27.70 4.30 9.50
CA ASP A 364 27.13 2.95 9.70
C ASP A 364 25.84 2.67 8.88
N LEU A 365 25.15 3.70 8.35
CA LEU A 365 23.88 3.49 7.65
C LEU A 365 24.07 2.65 6.37
N ASN A 366 23.29 1.58 6.21
CA ASN A 366 23.42 0.64 5.11
C ASN A 366 22.04 0.25 4.54
N TRP A 367 21.84 0.60 3.27
CA TRP A 367 20.66 0.32 2.45
C TRP A 367 21.08 -0.32 1.11
N GLN A 368 22.13 -1.13 1.12
CA GLN A 368 22.74 -1.66 -0.11
C GLN A 368 22.65 -3.19 -0.20
N VAL A 369 22.28 -3.66 -1.39
CA VAL A 369 22.40 -5.06 -1.81
C VAL A 369 23.45 -5.12 -2.92
N ASN A 370 24.50 -5.92 -2.73
CA ASN A 370 25.64 -6.02 -3.66
C ASN A 370 26.27 -4.66 -4.02
N GLY A 371 26.32 -3.71 -3.08
CA GLY A 371 26.87 -2.37 -3.30
C GLY A 371 25.93 -1.39 -4.03
N VAL A 372 24.67 -1.77 -4.28
CA VAL A 372 23.66 -0.95 -4.96
C VAL A 372 22.50 -0.65 -4.01
N GLY A 373 22.01 0.59 -4.03
CA GLY A 373 20.89 1.05 -3.22
C GLY A 373 19.58 0.30 -3.49
N GLU A 374 18.99 -0.29 -2.46
CA GLU A 374 17.79 -1.13 -2.58
C GLU A 374 16.72 -0.74 -1.57
N ASP A 375 15.75 0.06 -2.01
CA ASP A 375 14.62 0.52 -1.20
C ASP A 375 13.69 -0.63 -0.77
N GLY A 376 13.73 -1.78 -1.47
CA GLY A 376 12.95 -2.97 -1.15
C GLY A 376 13.33 -3.65 0.17
N LEU A 377 14.45 -3.28 0.78
CA LEU A 377 14.81 -3.72 2.13
C LEU A 377 13.86 -3.15 3.21
N PHE A 378 13.24 -1.99 2.95
CA PHE A 378 12.48 -1.22 3.93
C PHE A 378 11.32 -1.98 4.58
N TRP A 379 10.67 -2.90 3.84
CA TRP A 379 9.47 -3.60 4.33
C TRP A 379 9.78 -4.47 5.55
N ASP A 380 10.94 -5.13 5.57
CA ASP A 380 11.38 -5.89 6.74
C ASP A 380 11.84 -4.94 7.84
N MET A 381 12.58 -3.86 7.55
CA MET A 381 12.99 -2.87 8.57
C MET A 381 11.77 -2.31 9.33
N LEU A 382 10.73 -1.93 8.60
CA LEU A 382 9.49 -1.39 9.15
C LEU A 382 8.76 -2.44 10.01
N SER A 383 8.68 -3.68 9.52
CA SER A 383 8.02 -4.78 10.25
C SER A 383 8.78 -5.20 11.51
N GLN A 384 10.11 -5.16 11.48
CA GLN A 384 10.97 -5.51 12.60
C GLN A 384 10.89 -4.43 13.69
N LEU A 385 10.78 -3.15 13.32
CA LEU A 385 10.39 -2.06 14.24
C LEU A 385 9.02 -2.33 14.87
N GLY A 386 8.03 -2.64 14.04
CA GLY A 386 6.66 -2.97 14.48
C GLY A 386 6.63 -4.17 15.44
N THR A 387 7.46 -5.18 15.21
CA THR A 387 7.61 -6.35 16.09
C THR A 387 8.29 -5.99 17.40
N MET A 388 9.40 -5.24 17.38
CA MET A 388 10.12 -4.82 18.58
C MET A 388 9.21 -4.05 19.55
N LEU A 389 8.37 -3.16 19.01
CA LEU A 389 7.37 -2.39 19.77
C LEU A 389 6.23 -3.22 20.38
N ARG A 390 6.18 -4.53 20.13
CA ARG A 390 5.28 -5.50 20.78
C ARG A 390 5.98 -6.41 21.79
N THR A 391 7.22 -6.09 22.13
CA THR A 391 8.03 -6.84 23.11
C THR A 391 8.59 -5.91 24.19
N GLU A 392 9.16 -6.48 25.24
CA GLU A 392 9.82 -5.72 26.31
C GLU A 392 10.98 -4.84 25.79
N GLN A 393 11.61 -5.20 24.66
CA GLN A 393 12.66 -4.37 24.01
C GLN A 393 12.14 -3.01 23.51
N ALA A 394 10.83 -2.80 23.43
CA ALA A 394 10.26 -1.49 23.16
C ALA A 394 10.77 -0.43 24.16
N SER A 395 10.95 -0.80 25.43
CA SER A 395 11.40 0.12 26.48
C SER A 395 12.79 0.69 26.22
N ASP A 396 13.67 -0.05 25.55
CA ASP A 396 15.01 0.42 25.18
C ASP A 396 14.97 1.55 24.12
N LEU A 397 13.93 1.56 23.28
CA LEU A 397 13.74 2.60 22.25
C LEU A 397 13.00 3.83 22.79
N VAL A 398 11.95 3.64 23.61
CA VAL A 398 11.10 4.73 24.14
C VAL A 398 11.37 5.04 25.62
N GLY A 399 12.64 5.02 26.04
CA GLY A 399 13.07 5.60 27.32
C GLY A 399 12.52 4.94 28.59
N GLY A 400 12.26 3.63 28.57
CA GLY A 400 11.67 2.87 29.68
C GLY A 400 10.14 2.74 29.62
N LEU A 401 9.48 3.36 28.65
CA LEU A 401 8.02 3.29 28.47
C LEU A 401 7.59 1.94 27.83
N ASN A 402 6.35 1.53 28.09
CA ASN A 402 5.79 0.26 27.58
C ASN A 402 4.61 0.54 26.64
N PRO A 403 4.77 0.43 25.30
CA PRO A 403 3.69 0.64 24.34
C PRO A 403 2.53 -0.36 24.51
N GLU A 404 1.32 0.17 24.60
CA GLU A 404 0.07 -0.61 24.55
C GLU A 404 -0.46 -0.67 23.10
N HIS A 405 -0.39 0.46 22.40
CA HIS A 405 -0.89 0.62 21.03
C HIS A 405 0.17 1.19 20.08
N VAL A 406 0.23 0.66 18.87
CA VAL A 406 1.21 1.05 17.84
C VAL A 406 0.49 1.33 16.52
N TYR A 407 0.55 2.57 16.06
CA TYR A 407 -0.06 3.06 14.82
C TYR A 407 1.01 3.32 13.76
N LEU A 408 0.64 3.18 12.49
CA LEU A 408 1.54 3.39 11.36
C LEU A 408 0.96 4.44 10.39
N ASN A 409 1.71 5.52 10.23
CA ASN A 409 1.35 6.70 9.46
C ASN A 409 2.25 6.85 8.23
N GLY A 410 1.67 7.32 7.12
CA GLY A 410 2.41 7.65 5.92
C GLY A 410 1.80 8.86 5.21
N GLN A 411 2.63 9.86 4.87
CA GLN A 411 2.20 11.07 4.16
C GLN A 411 2.76 11.16 2.74
N SER A 412 1.95 11.52 1.74
CA SER A 412 2.37 11.75 0.35
C SER A 412 3.11 10.53 -0.22
N ARG A 413 4.37 10.65 -0.66
CA ARG A 413 5.23 9.51 -1.04
C ARG A 413 5.25 8.41 0.01
N SER A 414 5.29 8.74 1.29
CA SER A 414 5.23 7.74 2.38
C SER A 414 3.85 7.11 2.53
N GLY A 415 2.78 7.81 2.13
CA GLY A 415 1.45 7.22 1.96
C GLY A 415 1.44 6.17 0.84
N PHE A 416 2.23 6.37 -0.23
CA PHE A 416 2.41 5.33 -1.25
C PHE A 416 3.17 4.10 -0.73
N TYR A 417 4.12 4.29 0.18
CA TYR A 417 4.79 3.18 0.88
C TYR A 417 3.82 2.44 1.80
N LEU A 418 3.01 3.17 2.58
CA LEU A 418 1.99 2.58 3.44
C LEU A 418 0.99 1.74 2.64
N ASN A 419 0.48 2.27 1.52
CA ASN A 419 -0.42 1.56 0.62
C ASN A 419 0.20 0.27 0.07
N THR A 420 1.40 0.36 -0.50
CA THR A 420 2.14 -0.83 -0.96
C THR A 420 2.34 -1.84 0.17
N TYR A 421 2.71 -1.39 1.37
CA TYR A 421 2.96 -2.27 2.52
C TYR A 421 1.70 -3.02 2.98
N ILE A 422 0.55 -2.34 3.08
CA ILE A 422 -0.72 -2.98 3.45
C ILE A 422 -1.18 -3.94 2.35
N THR A 423 -1.09 -3.56 1.07
CA THR A 423 -1.44 -4.41 -0.07
C THR A 423 -0.63 -5.70 -0.11
N LEU A 424 0.68 -5.63 0.13
CA LEU A 424 1.56 -6.81 0.05
C LEU A 424 1.58 -7.66 1.33
N PHE A 425 1.53 -7.04 2.51
CA PHE A 425 1.87 -7.72 3.76
C PHE A 425 0.71 -7.94 4.75
N ASP A 426 -0.49 -7.37 4.57
CA ASP A 426 -1.62 -7.50 5.52
C ASP A 426 -1.87 -8.95 5.99
N GLN A 427 -1.79 -9.92 5.07
CA GLN A 427 -1.97 -11.34 5.37
C GLN A 427 -1.04 -11.86 6.47
N PHE A 428 0.17 -11.31 6.59
CA PHE A 428 1.12 -11.60 7.66
C PHE A 428 0.89 -10.65 8.85
N LEU A 429 0.81 -9.34 8.60
CA LEU A 429 0.78 -8.29 9.62
C LEU A 429 -0.37 -8.46 10.62
N LYS A 430 -1.58 -8.82 10.16
CA LYS A 430 -2.76 -8.96 11.03
C LYS A 430 -2.70 -10.11 12.05
N THR A 431 -1.68 -10.99 11.96
CA THR A 431 -1.47 -12.12 12.89
C THR A 431 -0.07 -12.20 13.50
N ALA A 432 0.83 -11.26 13.16
CA ALA A 432 2.25 -11.33 13.51
C ALA A 432 2.51 -11.25 15.02
N ASN A 433 1.72 -10.48 15.77
CA ASN A 433 1.86 -10.34 17.22
C ASN A 433 1.03 -11.40 17.96
N ASN A 434 1.53 -12.64 18.03
CA ASN A 434 0.86 -13.75 18.73
C ASN A 434 -0.61 -13.96 18.29
N GLY A 435 -0.89 -13.81 16.99
CA GLY A 435 -2.24 -13.89 16.44
C GLY A 435 -3.04 -12.58 16.46
N LYS A 436 -2.47 -11.49 16.97
CA LYS A 436 -2.97 -10.11 16.84
C LYS A 436 -2.23 -9.33 15.74
N PRO A 437 -2.75 -8.18 15.30
CA PRO A 437 -2.05 -7.28 14.39
C PRO A 437 -0.71 -6.76 14.92
N MET A 438 0.24 -6.55 14.01
CA MET A 438 1.50 -5.86 14.27
C MET A 438 1.27 -4.37 14.57
N TYR A 439 0.37 -3.73 13.81
CA TYR A 439 -0.08 -2.35 14.01
C TYR A 439 -1.57 -2.35 14.31
N ASP A 440 -1.99 -1.52 15.26
CA ASP A 440 -3.40 -1.39 15.67
C ASP A 440 -4.23 -0.59 14.65
N GLY A 441 -3.59 0.28 13.87
CA GLY A 441 -4.25 1.08 12.85
C GLY A 441 -3.28 1.74 11.87
N TYR A 442 -3.79 2.08 10.70
CA TYR A 442 -3.06 2.70 9.60
C TYR A 442 -3.66 4.06 9.24
N LEU A 443 -2.80 5.06 8.96
CA LEU A 443 -3.23 6.39 8.48
C LEU A 443 -2.43 6.81 7.23
N ASN A 444 -3.11 6.88 6.09
CA ASN A 444 -2.60 7.54 4.90
C ASN A 444 -3.05 9.00 4.87
N LEU A 445 -2.08 9.91 4.77
CA LEU A 445 -2.30 11.34 4.55
C LEU A 445 -1.86 11.73 3.14
N VAL A 446 -2.80 12.18 2.30
CA VAL A 446 -2.53 12.78 0.98
C VAL A 446 -1.62 11.95 0.04
N GLY A 447 -1.65 10.62 0.16
CA GLY A 447 -0.86 9.68 -0.66
C GLY A 447 -1.73 8.75 -1.52
N PRO A 448 -2.38 9.23 -2.59
CA PRO A 448 -3.37 8.48 -3.37
C PRO A 448 -2.75 7.50 -4.40
N GLY A 449 -1.91 6.56 -3.97
CA GLY A 449 -1.18 5.70 -4.91
C GLY A 449 -0.28 4.65 -4.28
N THR A 450 0.52 3.96 -5.09
CA THR A 450 1.45 2.91 -4.66
C THR A 450 2.88 3.19 -5.13
N THR A 451 3.86 2.64 -4.41
CA THR A 451 5.28 2.66 -4.76
C THR A 451 5.74 1.28 -5.26
N ASN A 452 6.92 1.24 -5.90
CA ASN A 452 7.55 0.02 -6.37
C ASN A 452 7.95 -0.87 -5.18
N VAL A 453 7.78 -2.19 -5.28
CA VAL A 453 8.13 -3.14 -4.20
C VAL A 453 9.64 -3.21 -3.93
N HIS A 454 10.47 -2.81 -4.88
CA HIS A 454 11.92 -2.66 -4.72
C HIS A 454 12.42 -1.60 -5.73
N SER A 455 13.67 -1.14 -5.64
CA SER A 455 14.23 0.01 -6.39
C SER A 455 13.93 0.00 -7.89
N ASN A 456 13.88 -1.19 -8.51
CA ASN A 456 13.55 -1.39 -9.93
C ASN A 456 12.41 -2.40 -10.12
N GLY A 457 11.53 -2.56 -9.12
CA GLY A 457 10.47 -3.55 -9.08
C GLY A 457 9.16 -3.09 -9.71
N PRO A 458 8.16 -4.00 -9.85
CA PRO A 458 6.79 -3.60 -10.17
C PRO A 458 6.16 -2.78 -9.04
N LYS A 459 5.04 -2.12 -9.34
CA LYS A 459 4.11 -1.59 -8.34
C LYS A 459 2.94 -2.56 -8.19
N PRO A 460 2.34 -2.70 -6.99
CA PRO A 460 1.07 -3.41 -6.87
C PRO A 460 -0.04 -2.67 -7.62
N HIS A 461 -1.00 -3.45 -8.12
CA HIS A 461 -2.18 -2.99 -8.86
C HIS A 461 -3.25 -2.39 -7.94
N VAL A 462 -3.35 -2.86 -6.69
CA VAL A 462 -4.35 -2.39 -5.71
C VAL A 462 -3.79 -1.25 -4.84
N THR A 463 -4.44 -0.08 -4.87
CA THR A 463 -4.07 1.09 -4.07
C THR A 463 -4.41 0.93 -2.59
N TYR A 464 -5.64 0.51 -2.29
CA TYR A 464 -6.13 0.32 -0.93
C TYR A 464 -6.72 -1.09 -0.82
N SER A 465 -5.96 -2.03 -0.25
CA SER A 465 -6.42 -3.39 -0.02
C SER A 465 -7.40 -3.47 1.17
N GLU A 466 -8.23 -4.51 1.19
CA GLU A 466 -9.05 -4.80 2.38
C GLU A 466 -8.17 -5.28 3.54
N THR A 467 -8.42 -4.72 4.73
CA THR A 467 -7.80 -5.18 5.97
C THR A 467 -8.78 -5.16 7.14
N SER A 468 -8.66 -6.14 8.05
CA SER A 468 -9.41 -6.18 9.30
C SER A 468 -8.89 -5.20 10.36
N VAL A 469 -7.73 -4.59 10.10
CA VAL A 469 -7.11 -3.53 10.92
C VAL A 469 -7.72 -2.18 10.51
N PRO A 470 -8.15 -1.31 11.44
CA PRO A 470 -8.61 0.04 11.13
C PRO A 470 -7.67 0.81 10.19
N TYR A 471 -8.17 1.21 9.03
CA TYR A 471 -7.42 1.98 8.04
C TYR A 471 -8.15 3.29 7.68
N MET A 472 -7.51 4.40 8.02
CA MET A 472 -7.94 5.76 7.70
C MET A 472 -7.17 6.32 6.50
N VAL A 473 -7.88 6.95 5.57
CA VAL A 473 -7.31 7.71 4.46
C VAL A 473 -7.85 9.13 4.54
N VAL A 474 -6.96 10.13 4.60
CA VAL A 474 -7.34 11.56 4.62
C VAL A 474 -6.66 12.26 3.45
N MET A 475 -7.46 12.61 2.45
CA MET A 475 -7.06 13.37 1.27
C MET A 475 -7.39 14.85 1.46
N SER A 476 -6.54 15.72 0.92
CA SER A 476 -6.83 17.14 0.76
C SER A 476 -7.65 17.34 -0.51
N GLU A 477 -8.04 18.57 -0.83
CA GLU A 477 -8.59 18.83 -2.15
C GLU A 477 -7.52 18.61 -3.24
N PHE A 478 -6.23 18.85 -3.00
CA PHE A 478 -5.22 18.84 -4.08
C PHE A 478 -5.06 17.48 -4.81
N GLU A 479 -5.27 16.35 -4.13
CA GLU A 479 -4.94 15.02 -4.67
C GLU A 479 -5.74 14.63 -5.92
N HIS A 480 -6.95 15.16 -6.10
CA HIS A 480 -7.75 14.90 -7.31
C HIS A 480 -7.03 15.38 -8.59
N ARG A 481 -6.09 16.31 -8.45
CA ARG A 481 -5.27 16.87 -9.54
C ARG A 481 -4.06 16.02 -9.90
N PHE A 482 -3.75 14.95 -9.16
CA PHE A 482 -2.61 14.09 -9.49
C PHE A 482 -2.74 13.45 -10.88
N GLY A 483 -3.96 13.19 -11.36
CA GLY A 483 -4.22 12.75 -12.75
C GLY A 483 -3.83 13.77 -13.83
N GLU A 484 -3.62 15.05 -13.49
CA GLU A 484 -3.05 16.06 -14.39
C GLU A 484 -1.55 15.82 -14.63
N VAL A 485 -0.84 15.21 -13.70
CA VAL A 485 0.61 14.99 -13.78
C VAL A 485 0.92 13.69 -14.53
N PRO A 486 1.64 13.71 -15.67
CA PRO A 486 2.04 12.49 -16.37
C PRO A 486 2.86 11.56 -15.47
N GLY A 487 2.41 10.30 -15.35
CA GLY A 487 3.09 9.27 -14.55
C GLY A 487 2.66 9.18 -13.08
N PHE A 488 1.76 10.04 -12.63
CA PHE A 488 1.04 9.86 -11.36
C PHE A 488 -0.18 8.92 -11.55
N PRO A 489 -0.62 8.24 -10.48
CA PRO A 489 -1.80 7.37 -10.50
C PRO A 489 -3.09 8.17 -10.75
N GLU A 490 -4.11 7.49 -11.28
CA GLU A 490 -5.47 8.05 -11.25
C GLU A 490 -6.00 8.09 -9.82
N TYR A 491 -6.75 9.14 -9.48
CA TYR A 491 -7.27 9.33 -8.13
C TYR A 491 -8.44 8.37 -7.86
N GLU A 492 -8.20 7.35 -7.03
CA GLU A 492 -9.17 6.31 -6.70
C GLU A 492 -9.88 6.59 -5.37
N ARG A 493 -11.21 6.52 -5.38
CA ARG A 493 -12.06 6.47 -4.17
C ARG A 493 -12.52 5.05 -3.92
N ILE A 494 -12.42 4.59 -2.68
CA ILE A 494 -13.02 3.32 -2.22
C ILE A 494 -14.07 3.62 -1.14
N ALA A 495 -15.19 2.89 -1.19
CA ALA A 495 -16.30 3.03 -0.25
C ALA A 495 -15.88 2.71 1.20
N ASP A 496 -16.50 3.39 2.16
CA ASP A 496 -16.24 3.16 3.58
C ASP A 496 -16.71 1.76 4.00
N ALA A 497 -15.96 1.10 4.90
CA ALA A 497 -16.25 -0.24 5.37
C ALA A 497 -16.16 -0.34 6.91
N ASN A 498 -17.05 -1.12 7.52
CA ASN A 498 -16.95 -1.50 8.94
C ASN A 498 -17.44 -2.95 9.11
N THR A 499 -16.61 -3.88 8.68
CA THR A 499 -16.86 -5.33 8.77
C THR A 499 -15.71 -6.01 9.51
N SER A 500 -15.84 -7.32 9.79
CA SER A 500 -14.76 -8.08 10.41
C SER A 500 -13.55 -8.32 9.50
N THR A 501 -13.68 -8.12 8.19
CA THR A 501 -12.61 -8.33 7.19
C THR A 501 -12.11 -7.05 6.52
N ASN A 502 -12.91 -5.97 6.58
CA ASN A 502 -12.58 -4.68 6.01
C ASN A 502 -13.06 -3.54 6.93
N LYS A 503 -12.11 -2.78 7.49
CA LYS A 503 -12.31 -1.57 8.32
C LYS A 503 -11.64 -0.37 7.65
N PHE A 504 -12.39 0.36 6.83
CA PHE A 504 -11.85 1.43 5.99
C PHE A 504 -12.65 2.74 6.11
N ARG A 505 -11.96 3.88 6.04
CA ARG A 505 -12.55 5.22 5.93
C ARG A 505 -11.78 6.09 4.94
N PHE A 506 -12.50 6.75 4.03
CA PHE A 506 -11.95 7.67 3.05
C PHE A 506 -12.51 9.09 3.25
N TYR A 507 -11.67 10.00 3.73
CA TYR A 507 -11.99 11.40 3.99
C TYR A 507 -11.38 12.30 2.91
N GLU A 508 -12.12 13.34 2.52
CA GLU A 508 -11.66 14.39 1.62
C GLU A 508 -11.98 15.75 2.24
N VAL A 509 -10.97 16.62 2.39
CA VAL A 509 -11.13 17.93 3.04
C VAL A 509 -11.22 19.04 1.99
N ALA A 510 -12.38 19.70 1.90
CA ALA A 510 -12.63 20.74 0.90
C ALA A 510 -11.70 21.95 1.07
N GLY A 511 -11.18 22.50 -0.03
CA GLY A 511 -10.24 23.63 -0.05
C GLY A 511 -8.82 23.31 0.46
N ALA A 512 -8.57 22.11 0.98
CA ALA A 512 -7.29 21.80 1.62
C ALA A 512 -6.16 21.57 0.61
N PRO A 513 -4.95 22.08 0.89
CA PRO A 513 -3.77 21.77 0.09
C PRO A 513 -3.07 20.48 0.55
N HIS A 514 -2.22 19.95 -0.32
CA HIS A 514 -1.37 18.79 -0.04
C HIS A 514 -0.35 19.09 1.06
N SER A 515 0.28 20.27 0.99
CA SER A 515 1.30 20.74 1.93
C SER A 515 1.02 22.16 2.40
N LYS A 516 1.55 22.47 3.59
CA LYS A 516 1.71 23.83 4.09
C LYS A 516 3.21 24.15 4.14
N PRO A 517 3.69 25.23 3.48
CA PRO A 517 5.10 25.60 3.53
C PRO A 517 5.51 26.17 4.89
N THR A 518 4.61 26.88 5.60
CA THR A 518 4.90 27.40 6.95
C THR A 518 4.40 26.46 8.06
N VAL A 519 5.32 25.68 8.62
CA VAL A 519 5.10 24.77 9.75
C VAL A 519 6.24 24.94 10.75
N ALA A 520 5.95 24.93 12.06
CA ALA A 520 6.96 25.20 13.09
C ALA A 520 8.06 24.12 13.18
N THR A 521 7.71 22.87 12.89
CA THR A 521 8.57 21.69 13.11
C THR A 521 9.29 21.17 11.84
N ILE A 522 9.36 21.96 10.76
CA ILE A 522 10.23 21.59 9.62
C ILE A 522 11.71 21.90 9.94
N PRO A 523 12.66 21.12 9.41
CA PRO A 523 14.09 21.43 9.51
C PRO A 523 14.41 22.83 8.98
N ASN A 524 15.43 23.47 9.56
CA ASN A 524 15.95 24.71 8.99
C ASN A 524 16.54 24.50 7.59
N SER A 525 16.50 25.55 6.78
CA SER A 525 16.91 25.50 5.38
C SER A 525 18.42 25.24 5.20
N ALA A 526 19.26 25.55 6.20
CA ALA A 526 20.70 25.39 6.10
C ALA A 526 21.12 23.91 6.19
N GLU A 527 20.53 23.15 7.12
CA GLU A 527 20.72 21.70 7.21
C GLU A 527 20.18 20.96 5.99
N VAL A 528 19.02 21.37 5.49
CA VAL A 528 18.49 20.81 4.24
C VAL A 528 19.47 21.04 3.09
N ALA A 529 20.16 22.18 3.04
CA ALA A 529 21.19 22.46 2.05
C ALA A 529 22.44 21.57 2.23
N LEU A 530 22.91 21.32 3.47
CA LEU A 530 23.99 20.37 3.76
C LEU A 530 23.65 18.95 3.29
N GLY A 531 22.40 18.51 3.49
CA GLY A 531 21.88 17.25 2.95
C GLY A 531 21.75 17.22 1.41
N ASN A 532 22.01 18.33 0.70
CA ASN A 532 21.66 18.54 -0.72
C ASN A 532 20.17 18.29 -1.01
N GLY A 533 19.32 18.63 -0.05
CA GLY A 533 17.87 18.53 -0.15
C GLY A 533 17.24 19.77 -0.77
N LYS A 534 15.99 19.62 -1.23
CA LYS A 534 15.13 20.72 -1.66
C LYS A 534 14.58 21.43 -0.42
N GLY A 535 15.18 22.56 -0.09
CA GLY A 535 14.70 23.47 0.95
C GLY A 535 13.25 23.89 0.73
N ARG A 536 12.60 24.34 1.81
CA ARG A 536 11.25 24.91 1.80
C ARG A 536 11.32 26.42 2.10
N PRO A 537 11.82 27.23 1.15
CA PRO A 537 11.79 28.68 1.31
C PRO A 537 10.34 29.16 1.37
N ASP A 538 10.16 30.32 1.97
CA ASP A 538 8.87 31.00 2.03
C ASP A 538 8.42 31.30 0.58
N LYS A 539 7.12 31.14 0.32
CA LYS A 539 6.58 31.15 -1.04
C LYS A 539 6.11 32.54 -1.43
N GLU A 540 6.49 32.98 -2.63
CA GLU A 540 5.84 34.10 -3.29
C GLU A 540 4.48 33.67 -3.86
N TYR A 541 3.51 34.58 -3.85
CA TYR A 541 2.15 34.36 -4.34
C TYR A 541 1.80 35.42 -5.40
N GLU A 542 0.94 35.06 -6.34
CA GLU A 542 0.48 36.01 -7.37
C GLU A 542 -0.33 37.15 -6.72
N PRO A 543 -0.37 38.36 -7.33
CA PRO A 543 -1.04 39.52 -6.73
C PRO A 543 -2.48 39.24 -6.29
N GLY A 544 -2.73 39.35 -4.98
CA GLY A 544 -4.02 39.09 -4.34
C GLY A 544 -4.19 37.69 -3.74
N HIS A 545 -3.30 36.74 -4.06
CA HIS A 545 -3.18 35.47 -3.34
C HIS A 545 -2.30 35.62 -2.11
N VAL A 546 -2.62 34.86 -1.06
CA VAL A 546 -1.80 34.63 0.13
C VAL A 546 -1.76 33.12 0.44
N GLU A 547 -0.89 32.68 1.36
CA GLU A 547 -0.90 31.30 1.86
C GLU A 547 -2.29 30.94 2.43
N SER A 548 -2.76 29.71 2.18
CA SER A 548 -4.03 29.24 2.73
C SER A 548 -3.95 29.10 4.25
N ASP A 549 -4.91 29.70 4.96
CA ASP A 549 -5.08 29.51 6.41
C ASP A 549 -5.84 28.23 6.77
N LEU A 550 -6.32 27.47 5.77
CA LEU A 550 -7.09 26.25 6.00
C LEU A 550 -6.23 25.14 6.62
N ASN A 551 -6.52 24.83 7.87
CA ASN A 551 -5.78 23.86 8.65
C ASN A 551 -6.33 22.43 8.45
N ILE A 552 -5.59 21.58 7.71
CA ILE A 552 -5.90 20.14 7.63
C ILE A 552 -5.61 19.33 8.91
N PRO A 553 -4.58 19.65 9.76
CA PRO A 553 -4.33 18.94 11.01
C PRO A 553 -5.52 18.67 11.93
N ILE A 554 -6.48 19.60 12.11
CA ILE A 554 -7.62 19.36 13.03
C ILE A 554 -8.48 18.14 12.64
N PHE A 555 -8.52 17.81 11.34
CA PHE A 555 -9.18 16.61 10.83
C PHE A 555 -8.30 15.37 10.94
N VAL A 556 -6.98 15.53 10.87
CA VAL A 556 -5.98 14.46 11.05
C VAL A 556 -5.95 13.99 12.51
N ASN A 557 -5.92 14.90 13.48
CA ASN A 557 -5.96 14.59 14.92
C ASN A 557 -7.24 13.81 15.25
N ALA A 558 -8.39 14.25 14.74
CA ALA A 558 -9.67 13.54 14.91
C ALA A 558 -9.68 12.16 14.22
N ALA A 559 -9.11 12.02 13.02
CA ALA A 559 -8.99 10.73 12.36
C ALA A 559 -8.14 9.73 13.18
N GLN A 560 -7.04 10.18 13.79
CA GLN A 560 -6.19 9.36 14.66
C GLN A 560 -6.90 8.93 15.95
N GLU A 561 -7.58 9.86 16.62
CA GLU A 561 -8.30 9.58 17.86
C GLU A 561 -9.54 8.68 17.63
N ASN A 562 -10.28 8.89 16.54
CA ASN A 562 -11.37 8.01 16.16
C ASN A 562 -10.87 6.61 15.74
N MET A 563 -9.71 6.52 15.10
CA MET A 563 -9.07 5.24 14.80
C MET A 563 -8.70 4.49 16.09
N HIS A 564 -8.18 5.19 17.11
CA HIS A 564 -7.94 4.58 18.42
C HIS A 564 -9.23 4.03 19.04
N LYS A 565 -10.33 4.81 19.08
CA LYS A 565 -11.64 4.33 19.56
C LYS A 565 -12.18 3.13 18.78
N TRP A 566 -11.87 3.04 17.49
CA TRP A 566 -12.25 1.87 16.67
C TRP A 566 -11.45 0.60 17.00
N VAL A 567 -10.23 0.76 17.52
CA VAL A 567 -9.39 -0.32 18.05
C VAL A 567 -9.87 -0.77 19.42
N THR A 568 -10.02 0.17 20.36
CA THR A 568 -10.21 -0.13 21.79
C THR A 568 -11.67 -0.34 22.19
N GLU A 569 -12.58 0.46 21.64
CA GLU A 569 -14.02 0.46 21.98
C GLU A 569 -14.88 -0.17 20.88
N GLY A 570 -14.31 -0.39 19.69
CA GLY A 570 -15.03 -0.87 18.51
C GLY A 570 -15.94 0.18 17.85
N ILE A 571 -15.90 1.43 18.32
CA ILE A 571 -16.69 2.55 17.79
C ILE A 571 -16.03 3.02 16.50
N ALA A 572 -16.70 2.78 15.37
CA ALA A 572 -16.16 3.16 14.07
C ALA A 572 -16.22 4.69 13.86
N PRO A 573 -15.22 5.30 13.19
CA PRO A 573 -15.22 6.72 12.86
C PRO A 573 -16.43 7.10 12.00
N PRO A 574 -16.84 8.39 11.99
CA PRO A 574 -17.88 8.87 11.10
C PRO A 574 -17.50 8.60 9.63
N SER A 575 -18.50 8.37 8.77
CA SER A 575 -18.28 8.03 7.36
C SER A 575 -17.95 9.27 6.53
N GLY A 576 -16.89 9.22 5.72
CA GLY A 576 -16.57 10.31 4.79
C GLY A 576 -17.42 10.28 3.51
N GLN A 577 -18.04 9.14 3.20
CA GLN A 577 -18.64 8.85 1.90
C GLN A 577 -19.79 9.78 1.48
N GLU A 578 -20.65 10.21 2.40
CA GLU A 578 -21.71 11.20 2.12
C GLU A 578 -21.18 12.65 2.04
N LYS A 579 -19.91 12.85 2.42
CA LYS A 579 -19.19 14.13 2.41
C LYS A 579 -18.00 14.10 1.46
N TRP A 580 -18.00 13.26 0.43
CA TRP A 580 -16.99 13.34 -0.63
C TRP A 580 -17.20 14.59 -1.50
N LEU A 581 -16.13 15.08 -2.13
CA LEU A 581 -16.16 16.21 -3.07
C LEU A 581 -17.07 15.89 -4.26
N GLU A 582 -17.83 16.88 -4.69
CA GLU A 582 -18.63 16.76 -5.91
C GLU A 582 -17.76 17.03 -7.14
N TYR A 583 -17.87 16.20 -8.19
CA TYR A 583 -17.13 16.37 -9.45
C TYR A 583 -18.06 16.60 -10.65
N HIS A 584 -17.53 17.23 -11.71
CA HIS A 584 -18.29 17.51 -12.94
C HIS A 584 -18.33 16.34 -13.94
N SER A 585 -17.16 15.78 -14.32
CA SER A 585 -16.99 14.72 -15.35
C SER A 585 -17.41 15.12 -16.80
N THR A 586 -16.76 14.69 -17.89
CA THR A 586 -15.43 14.05 -18.05
C THR A 586 -14.82 14.39 -19.43
N ASN A 587 -13.49 14.55 -19.46
CA ASN A 587 -12.51 14.13 -20.48
C ASN A 587 -12.90 13.79 -21.96
N THR A 588 -12.01 14.13 -22.90
CA THR A 588 -12.01 13.69 -24.32
C THR A 588 -10.88 12.74 -24.75
N ASN A 589 -9.82 12.53 -23.95
CA ASN A 589 -8.55 11.88 -24.34
C ASN A 589 -8.11 10.71 -23.42
N GLY A 590 -9.05 9.90 -22.92
CA GLY A 590 -8.75 8.69 -22.13
C GLY A 590 -8.21 8.82 -20.70
N ARG A 591 -7.96 10.03 -20.15
CA ARG A 591 -7.60 10.23 -18.72
C ARG A 591 -8.74 10.78 -17.87
N THR A 592 -8.96 10.25 -16.67
CA THR A 592 -10.03 10.77 -15.78
C THR A 592 -9.55 12.00 -15.00
N PHE A 593 -10.19 13.15 -15.23
CA PHE A 593 -9.95 14.39 -14.47
C PHE A 593 -11.15 14.69 -13.56
N TYR A 594 -10.91 14.80 -12.26
CA TYR A 594 -11.93 15.01 -11.24
C TYR A 594 -12.00 16.49 -10.82
N THR A 595 -12.42 17.39 -11.70
CA THR A 595 -12.57 18.82 -11.34
C THR A 595 -13.70 19.00 -10.32
N PRO A 596 -13.44 19.54 -9.11
CA PRO A 596 -14.46 19.79 -8.09
C PRO A 596 -15.47 20.81 -8.60
N LYS A 597 -16.76 20.52 -8.39
CA LYS A 597 -17.78 21.56 -8.49
C LYS A 597 -17.49 22.62 -7.44
N LYS A 598 -17.68 23.88 -7.81
CA LYS A 598 -17.49 25.02 -6.91
C LYS A 598 -18.83 25.66 -6.57
N ASP A 599 -18.92 26.20 -5.36
CA ASP A 599 -20.02 27.08 -4.97
C ASP A 599 -19.89 28.48 -5.60
N GLU A 600 -20.87 29.34 -5.37
CA GLU A 600 -20.91 30.75 -5.80
C GLU A 600 -19.76 31.62 -5.22
N HIS A 601 -18.88 31.05 -4.41
CA HIS A 601 -17.71 31.69 -3.84
C HIS A 601 -16.39 31.10 -4.36
N GLY A 602 -16.44 30.07 -5.21
CA GLY A 602 -15.27 29.40 -5.79
C GLY A 602 -14.69 28.27 -4.93
N ASN A 603 -15.34 27.92 -3.81
CA ASN A 603 -14.89 26.87 -2.90
C ASN A 603 -15.55 25.52 -3.24
N ALA A 604 -14.88 24.38 -2.97
CA ALA A 604 -15.39 23.08 -3.44
C ALA A 604 -16.65 22.62 -2.72
N LEU A 605 -17.64 22.17 -3.50
CA LEU A 605 -18.84 21.50 -3.04
C LEU A 605 -18.54 20.03 -2.66
N GLY A 606 -19.32 19.51 -1.70
CA GLY A 606 -18.96 18.30 -0.99
C GLY A 606 -17.68 18.51 -0.16
N GLY A 607 -17.03 17.40 0.20
CA GLY A 607 -15.90 17.41 1.14
C GLY A 607 -16.34 17.58 2.60
N ILE A 608 -15.47 17.23 3.53
CA ILE A 608 -15.54 17.71 4.91
C ILE A 608 -15.21 19.21 4.87
N ARG A 609 -16.25 20.05 4.86
CA ARG A 609 -16.13 21.53 4.79
C ARG A 609 -15.89 22.10 6.19
N SER A 610 -14.70 22.67 6.40
CA SER A 610 -14.38 23.56 7.54
C SER A 610 -15.36 24.74 7.61
N PRO A 611 -15.59 25.37 8.78
CA PRO A 611 -16.35 26.63 8.85
C PRO A 611 -15.74 27.75 7.99
N MET A 612 -14.43 27.71 7.71
CA MET A 612 -13.74 28.60 6.76
C MET A 612 -14.21 28.44 5.31
N ILE A 613 -14.73 27.26 4.96
CA ILE A 613 -15.26 26.95 3.62
C ILE A 613 -16.79 27.14 3.59
N GLU A 614 -17.47 26.84 4.69
CA GLU A 614 -18.93 26.99 4.82
C GLU A 614 -19.37 28.46 4.99
N TYR A 615 -18.59 29.25 5.74
CA TYR A 615 -18.76 30.68 5.92
C TYR A 615 -17.48 31.40 5.49
N PRO A 616 -17.19 31.47 4.18
CA PRO A 616 -15.91 31.93 3.71
C PRO A 616 -15.76 33.46 3.72
N ILE A 617 -14.55 33.91 4.06
CA ILE A 617 -14.08 35.27 3.80
C ILE A 617 -13.13 35.35 2.60
N ALA A 618 -12.81 34.19 2.00
CA ALA A 618 -11.86 34.03 0.91
C ALA A 618 -12.29 32.91 -0.06
N THR A 619 -11.77 32.95 -1.28
CA THR A 619 -11.77 31.80 -2.20
C THR A 619 -10.51 30.98 -1.94
N TYR A 620 -10.66 29.69 -1.69
CA TYR A 620 -9.57 28.76 -1.37
C TYR A 620 -9.16 27.96 -2.61
N TYR A 621 -7.85 27.88 -2.82
CA TYR A 621 -7.20 27.13 -3.89
C TYR A 621 -6.27 26.09 -3.27
N ALA A 622 -6.53 24.82 -3.57
CA ALA A 622 -5.72 23.70 -3.09
C ALA A 622 -4.26 23.74 -3.56
N GLY A 623 -3.92 24.60 -4.53
CA GLY A 623 -2.56 24.84 -5.01
C GLY A 623 -2.20 26.32 -5.15
N ARG A 624 -0.90 26.60 -5.24
CA ARG A 624 -0.32 27.94 -5.11
C ARG A 624 -0.73 28.81 -6.29
N SER A 625 -1.42 29.92 -6.03
CA SER A 625 -1.97 30.78 -7.08
C SER A 625 -2.91 30.03 -8.06
N GLY A 626 -3.53 28.93 -7.62
CA GLY A 626 -4.31 28.02 -8.47
C GLY A 626 -3.49 27.06 -9.35
N LEU A 627 -2.16 27.18 -9.36
CA LEU A 627 -1.24 26.34 -10.14
C LEU A 627 -1.27 24.88 -9.65
N LEU A 628 -0.67 23.99 -10.44
CA LEU A 628 -0.48 22.58 -10.12
C LEU A 628 0.72 22.40 -9.16
N GLU A 629 0.65 23.04 -8.00
CA GLU A 629 1.65 23.00 -6.94
C GLU A 629 1.01 22.64 -5.59
N THR A 630 1.71 21.85 -4.77
CA THR A 630 1.17 21.22 -3.56
C THR A 630 0.82 22.18 -2.41
N ASP A 631 1.37 23.39 -2.42
CA ASP A 631 1.18 24.40 -1.37
C ASP A 631 -0.07 25.23 -1.63
N GLY A 632 -0.95 25.40 -0.63
CA GLY A 632 -2.23 26.10 -0.82
C GLY A 632 -2.13 27.62 -0.95
N SER A 633 -3.17 28.22 -1.53
CA SER A 633 -3.38 29.67 -1.49
C SER A 633 -4.84 30.06 -1.30
N MET A 634 -5.09 31.30 -0.89
CA MET A 634 -6.43 31.87 -0.82
C MET A 634 -6.45 33.33 -1.28
N VAL A 635 -7.62 33.80 -1.72
CA VAL A 635 -7.87 35.20 -2.15
C VAL A 635 -9.01 35.77 -1.32
N TYR A 636 -8.72 36.78 -0.49
CA TYR A 636 -9.75 37.44 0.32
C TYR A 636 -10.83 38.10 -0.53
N PHE A 637 -12.07 38.05 -0.05
CA PHE A 637 -13.17 38.80 -0.62
C PHE A 637 -13.00 40.30 -0.39
N THR A 638 -13.48 41.11 -1.33
CA THR A 638 -13.49 42.57 -1.16
C THR A 638 -14.34 42.96 0.06
N PRO A 639 -14.04 44.08 0.74
CA PRO A 639 -14.85 44.56 1.87
C PRO A 639 -16.33 44.73 1.51
N ASN A 640 -16.64 45.11 0.26
CA ASN A 640 -18.00 45.21 -0.26
C ASN A 640 -18.71 43.85 -0.42
N LYS A 641 -17.99 42.75 -0.70
CA LYS A 641 -18.56 41.39 -0.70
C LYS A 641 -18.76 40.90 0.74
N ILE A 642 -17.78 41.10 1.61
CA ILE A 642 -17.89 40.77 3.05
C ILE A 642 -19.09 41.49 3.70
N ALA A 643 -19.25 42.79 3.50
CA ALA A 643 -20.36 43.56 4.08
C ALA A 643 -21.75 43.14 3.54
N LYS A 644 -21.82 42.55 2.33
CA LYS A 644 -23.06 42.00 1.76
C LYS A 644 -23.40 40.61 2.32
N LEU A 645 -22.39 39.74 2.47
CA LEU A 645 -22.57 38.40 3.03
C LEU A 645 -22.85 38.46 4.54
N TYR A 646 -22.13 39.33 5.25
CA TYR A 646 -22.09 39.41 6.70
C TYR A 646 -22.37 40.83 7.22
N PRO A 647 -23.58 41.39 6.97
CA PRO A 647 -23.92 42.78 7.33
C PRO A 647 -23.92 43.05 8.84
N ASN A 648 -23.90 42.00 9.67
CA ASN A 648 -23.51 42.06 11.07
C ASN A 648 -22.62 40.84 11.37
N TYR A 649 -21.37 41.09 11.76
CA TYR A 649 -20.34 40.07 11.96
C TYR A 649 -20.78 38.99 12.96
N ASP A 650 -21.25 39.38 14.15
CA ASP A 650 -21.62 38.44 15.20
C ASP A 650 -22.78 37.52 14.78
N ARG A 651 -23.81 38.08 14.12
CA ARG A 651 -25.04 37.36 13.74
C ARG A 651 -24.87 36.49 12.49
N TYR A 652 -24.19 36.99 11.46
CA TYR A 652 -24.17 36.36 10.13
C TYR A 652 -22.86 35.61 9.82
N TYR A 653 -21.77 35.90 10.53
CA TYR A 653 -20.49 35.21 10.37
C TYR A 653 -20.15 34.38 11.61
N LYS A 654 -19.88 35.05 12.74
CA LYS A 654 -19.28 34.42 13.94
C LYS A 654 -20.16 33.34 14.55
N LYS A 655 -21.43 33.64 14.82
CA LYS A 655 -22.38 32.68 15.40
C LYS A 655 -22.56 31.43 14.52
N PRO A 656 -22.86 31.53 13.21
CA PRO A 656 -22.98 30.34 12.37
C PRO A 656 -21.65 29.61 12.14
N PHE A 657 -20.52 30.31 12.03
CA PHE A 657 -19.18 29.70 11.96
C PHE A 657 -18.92 28.80 13.18
N ILE A 658 -19.14 29.32 14.39
CA ILE A 658 -18.96 28.56 15.65
C ILE A 658 -19.98 27.41 15.76
N ALA A 659 -21.22 27.61 15.28
CA ALA A 659 -22.21 26.54 15.24
C ALA A 659 -21.82 25.40 14.29
N HIS A 660 -21.16 25.70 13.16
CA HIS A 660 -20.63 24.68 12.25
C HIS A 660 -19.37 24.01 12.79
N ALA A 661 -18.51 24.74 13.52
CA ALA A 661 -17.43 24.13 14.27
C ALA A 661 -17.98 23.14 15.32
N GLN A 662 -19.02 23.52 16.06
CA GLN A 662 -19.69 22.63 17.01
C GLN A 662 -20.28 21.41 16.30
N LYS A 663 -20.93 21.59 15.14
CA LYS A 663 -21.46 20.48 14.33
C LYS A 663 -20.36 19.49 13.93
N LEU A 664 -19.19 19.95 13.49
CA LEU A 664 -18.08 19.06 13.15
C LEU A 664 -17.51 18.32 14.38
N LEU A 665 -17.55 18.93 15.56
CA LEU A 665 -17.18 18.30 16.83
C LEU A 665 -18.21 17.24 17.25
N ASP A 666 -19.50 17.56 17.17
CA ASP A 666 -20.62 16.66 17.51
C ASP A 666 -20.69 15.46 16.54
N GLU A 667 -20.38 15.68 15.25
CA GLU A 667 -20.26 14.64 14.22
C GLU A 667 -18.93 13.85 14.31
N GLY A 668 -17.97 14.30 15.13
CA GLY A 668 -16.68 13.63 15.35
C GLY A 668 -15.59 13.86 14.29
N TYR A 669 -15.73 14.83 13.39
CA TYR A 669 -14.71 15.15 12.37
C TYR A 669 -13.58 16.05 12.87
N ILE A 670 -13.76 16.73 14.01
CA ILE A 670 -12.70 17.49 14.70
C ILE A 670 -12.71 17.16 16.20
N LEU A 671 -11.56 17.33 16.86
CA LEU A 671 -11.46 17.25 18.32
C LEU A 671 -11.82 18.59 18.99
N LYS A 672 -11.96 18.56 20.32
CA LYS A 672 -12.17 19.76 21.14
C LYS A 672 -11.07 20.80 20.93
N GLU A 673 -9.82 20.35 20.83
CA GLU A 673 -8.65 21.15 20.45
C GLU A 673 -8.86 21.89 19.11
N GLY A 674 -9.26 21.17 18.05
CA GLY A 674 -9.57 21.78 16.75
C GLY A 674 -10.77 22.73 16.77
N TYR A 675 -11.80 22.44 17.58
CA TYR A 675 -12.92 23.35 17.82
C TYR A 675 -12.47 24.65 18.49
N ASP A 676 -11.62 24.59 19.52
CA ASP A 676 -11.14 25.77 20.24
C ASP A 676 -10.21 26.63 19.37
N LYS A 677 -9.40 26.00 18.50
CA LYS A 677 -8.63 26.69 17.45
C LYS A 677 -9.53 27.46 16.48
N LEU A 678 -10.63 26.85 16.00
CA LEU A 678 -11.64 27.50 15.15
C LEU A 678 -12.39 28.62 15.88
N VAL A 679 -12.75 28.44 17.15
CA VAL A 679 -13.38 29.51 17.96
C VAL A 679 -12.42 30.69 18.16
N ASN A 680 -11.13 30.45 18.40
CA ASN A 680 -10.14 31.52 18.50
C ASN A 680 -9.99 32.30 17.19
N TYR A 681 -9.94 31.61 16.05
CA TYR A 681 -9.96 32.23 14.72
C TYR A 681 -11.18 33.14 14.53
N ALA A 682 -12.39 32.66 14.83
CA ALA A 682 -13.64 33.44 14.76
C ALA A 682 -13.76 34.56 15.83
N ASN A 683 -12.75 34.74 16.68
CA ASN A 683 -12.63 35.85 17.62
C ASN A 683 -11.49 36.84 17.26
N GLY A 684 -10.83 36.69 16.10
CA GLY A 684 -9.67 37.52 15.75
C GLY A 684 -8.46 37.26 16.66
N LYS A 685 -8.31 36.01 17.12
CA LYS A 685 -7.14 35.55 17.89
C LYS A 685 -6.37 34.53 17.06
N LYS A 686 -5.07 34.37 17.34
CA LYS A 686 -4.25 33.31 16.73
C LYS A 686 -4.88 31.95 17.02
N GLY A 687 -5.49 31.34 16.01
CA GLY A 687 -6.14 30.03 16.10
C GLY A 687 -5.28 28.87 15.59
N PHE A 688 -4.30 29.13 14.72
CA PHE A 688 -3.47 28.12 14.08
C PHE A 688 -2.01 28.59 13.98
N ASP A 689 -1.09 27.64 13.78
CA ASP A 689 0.33 27.95 13.56
C ASP A 689 0.62 28.46 12.15
N GLY A 690 1.53 29.43 12.13
CA GLY A 690 1.92 30.23 10.97
C GLY A 690 2.46 31.58 11.44
N PRO A 691 3.28 32.27 10.62
CA PRO A 691 3.59 33.67 10.85
C PRO A 691 2.32 34.52 10.64
N PHE A 692 2.26 35.65 11.35
CA PHE A 692 1.15 36.63 11.34
C PHE A 692 -0.15 36.14 11.98
N GLY A 693 -0.44 36.68 13.17
CA GLY A 693 -1.83 36.94 13.54
C GLY A 693 -2.35 38.12 12.70
N TYR A 694 -3.61 38.03 12.30
CA TYR A 694 -4.38 39.09 11.62
C TYR A 694 -5.68 39.33 12.38
#